data_AF-A0AAW7CPU8-F1
#
_entry.id   AF-A0AAW7CPU8-F1
#
_cell.length_a   1.000
_cell.length_b   1.000
_cell.length_c   1.000
_cell.angle_alpha   90.00
_cell.angle_beta   90.00
_cell.angle_gamma   90.00
#
_symmetry.space_group_name_H-M   'P 1'
#
loop_
_entity.id
_entity.type
_entity.pdbx_description
1 polymer ?
#
loop_
_entity_poly.entity_id
_entity_poly.type
_entity_poly.pdbx_seq_one_letter_code
_entity_poly.pdbx_strand_id
1 'polypeptide(L)'
;MPIIEIQRVAGVPKERVEIKAGSLFFDWLKERNFHHDVDIYVNGVKLNDDDRLDFIISEFHHIQIFDQPKGIIGDILNPVFKFVSKIFSFLAPKAPSFSAADVNAKESPNNRLTGQTNIARTYQARPEIHGQVRAFPDLIQQSMFEYIDNKKMVTEWMNFGIGYYTIENVKYSESELIALDGASYQIFQPGEIIPQIFEGFEFPDVDGQEIPGPNESDEIPQYEATANNVISGEIKGGEAAIKIEKQDDFRYFMDIVKPRSVSLVVNVTYDTPQGSVTKDIKVDAYLSGAKESDDGAIISPKYYYEFFFTNLTGGDLATLPPNAIVNTSKFVLYDNQFLTVGPFFSPLDGGELWVHLNAQLGDGDRANARIEFWKVDENNNEVAGTRESFNRGFPSAPKTKTYYLTEKFKPLAGYGRYALQLTRLENSNDHSILKLEEVFIVRERINEVHEEDTLVKVTVRATEAPTGARERKYNALATRHVISYDMNSRSVDYTLRPSRSFADAVAHTWLVTAGQPESTIDLYGLYSIYESLPDKRLGYFDYTFDDEDVSLGQRIETICNVARVISFWDNGVLTFTREEEKKYPSGTFNRANTTGNGFSLSYDMTMPSGNDGVEIEYVNPKTNKKTYLKYRIEDNKIVNKPAKNPNKITIHGCRNEYQATDRALLEMDRLIHQRMSISVQTLADGDYVYPGDLIIVADTYDKNQQAGYIVERIGNQFSTNEKVAFDGEMFVCITDHLGNTTERFKAIPRSDTAYGFIADIPDIQLNIYDGMNVQSPSRYVISNIVEMDSMRWIVSDKKPNADGTYSITASEYFSAKKDYNV
;
A
#
# COMPACT_ATOMS: atom_id res chain seq x y z
N MET A 1 -28.30 -30.26 24.90
CA MET A 1 -29.36 -29.79 25.82
C MET A 1 -30.39 -29.05 24.97
N PRO A 2 -31.70 -29.13 25.26
CA PRO A 2 -32.72 -28.43 24.47
C PRO A 2 -32.56 -26.91 24.63
N ILE A 3 -32.61 -26.21 23.50
CA ILE A 3 -32.36 -24.77 23.41
C ILE A 3 -33.68 -24.09 23.02
N ILE A 4 -34.07 -23.08 23.79
CA ILE A 4 -35.17 -22.19 23.43
C ILE A 4 -34.61 -20.92 22.82
N GLU A 5 -35.06 -20.58 21.62
CA GLU A 5 -34.70 -19.35 20.93
C GLU A 5 -35.81 -18.31 21.12
N ILE A 6 -35.47 -17.12 21.61
CA ILE A 6 -36.40 -16.02 21.79
C ILE A 6 -36.00 -14.90 20.83
N GLN A 7 -36.93 -14.50 19.98
CA GLN A 7 -36.82 -13.36 19.07
C GLN A 7 -37.71 -12.22 19.58
N ARG A 8 -37.13 -11.18 20.16
CA ARG A 8 -37.89 -10.03 20.71
C ARG A 8 -38.20 -8.92 19.72
N VAL A 9 -37.34 -8.71 18.73
CA VAL A 9 -37.54 -7.70 17.67
C VAL A 9 -36.88 -8.23 16.41
N ALA A 10 -37.53 -8.12 15.24
CA ALA A 10 -36.94 -8.52 13.98
C ALA A 10 -35.64 -7.74 13.70
N GLY A 11 -34.56 -8.43 13.37
CA GLY A 11 -33.24 -7.82 13.11
C GLY A 11 -32.32 -7.68 14.33
N VAL A 12 -32.71 -8.19 15.51
CA VAL A 12 -31.85 -8.29 16.70
C VAL A 12 -31.47 -9.77 16.93
N PRO A 13 -30.28 -10.09 17.48
CA PRO A 13 -29.89 -11.47 17.73
C PRO A 13 -30.90 -12.23 18.60
N LYS A 14 -31.17 -13.49 18.24
CA LYS A 14 -32.02 -14.40 19.04
C LYS A 14 -31.35 -14.70 20.37
N GLU A 15 -32.07 -14.48 21.47
CA GLU A 15 -31.66 -14.93 22.80
C GLU A 15 -31.82 -16.46 22.86
N ARG A 16 -30.79 -17.20 23.25
CA ARG A 16 -30.85 -18.66 23.36
C ARG A 16 -30.69 -19.08 24.82
N VAL A 17 -31.70 -19.75 25.38
CA VAL A 17 -31.70 -20.23 26.77
C VAL A 17 -31.64 -21.76 26.77
N GLU A 18 -30.63 -22.31 27.45
CA GLU A 18 -30.55 -23.75 27.69
C GLU A 18 -31.49 -24.15 28.84
N ILE A 19 -32.29 -25.19 28.60
CA ILE A 19 -33.19 -25.74 29.61
C ILE A 19 -32.83 -27.20 29.86
N LYS A 20 -32.90 -27.63 31.12
CA LYS A 20 -32.63 -29.02 31.49
C LYS A 20 -33.73 -29.93 30.95
N ALA A 21 -33.33 -30.96 30.19
CA ALA A 21 -34.25 -31.99 29.71
C ALA A 21 -35.00 -32.67 30.88
N GLY A 22 -36.31 -32.86 30.72
CA GLY A 22 -37.22 -33.37 31.75
C GLY A 22 -37.97 -32.29 32.57
N SER A 23 -37.76 -31.01 32.29
CA SER A 23 -38.55 -29.90 32.88
C SER A 23 -39.81 -29.59 32.08
N LEU A 24 -40.82 -29.01 32.73
CA LEU A 24 -42.13 -28.71 32.15
C LEU A 24 -42.10 -27.32 31.50
N PHE A 25 -42.47 -27.22 30.22
CA PHE A 25 -42.29 -25.98 29.44
C PHE A 25 -43.12 -24.81 29.99
N PHE A 26 -44.36 -25.07 30.41
CA PHE A 26 -45.26 -24.06 30.97
C PHE A 26 -44.73 -23.38 32.24
N ASP A 27 -44.04 -24.13 33.12
CA ASP A 27 -43.50 -23.56 34.36
C ASP A 27 -42.33 -22.62 34.08
N TRP A 28 -41.47 -22.97 33.12
CA TRP A 28 -40.41 -22.08 32.65
C TRP A 28 -40.97 -20.82 31.96
N LEU A 29 -42.03 -20.97 31.16
CA LEU A 29 -42.63 -19.85 30.41
C LEU A 29 -43.22 -18.78 31.36
N LYS A 30 -43.82 -19.19 32.48
CA LYS A 30 -44.41 -18.28 33.49
C LYS A 30 -43.40 -17.41 34.22
N GLU A 31 -42.15 -17.86 34.34
CA GLU A 31 -41.10 -17.13 35.06
C GLU A 31 -40.44 -16.04 34.21
N ARG A 32 -40.85 -15.87 32.94
CA ARG A 32 -40.26 -14.94 31.98
C ARG A 32 -41.19 -13.77 31.66
N ASN A 33 -40.60 -12.61 31.39
CA ASN A 33 -41.32 -11.36 31.12
C ASN A 33 -41.37 -11.09 29.60
N PHE A 34 -42.48 -11.46 28.96
CA PHE A 34 -42.78 -11.25 27.53
C PHE A 34 -43.91 -10.21 27.36
N HIS A 35 -44.07 -9.61 26.18
CA HIS A 35 -45.23 -8.77 25.89
C HIS A 35 -46.51 -9.64 25.71
N HIS A 36 -47.70 -9.02 25.71
CA HIS A 36 -48.99 -9.73 25.78
C HIS A 36 -49.29 -10.63 24.56
N ASP A 37 -48.59 -10.46 23.44
CA ASP A 37 -48.78 -11.24 22.20
C ASP A 37 -47.47 -11.96 21.85
N VAL A 38 -47.48 -13.30 21.92
CA VAL A 38 -46.30 -14.15 21.70
C VAL A 38 -46.66 -15.31 20.78
N ASP A 39 -45.88 -15.49 19.71
CA ASP A 39 -45.99 -16.65 18.83
C ASP A 39 -44.96 -17.71 19.25
N ILE A 40 -45.42 -18.91 19.62
CA ILE A 40 -44.56 -20.01 20.07
C ILE A 40 -44.54 -21.10 19.00
N TYR A 41 -43.34 -21.53 18.62
CA TYR A 41 -43.08 -22.62 17.69
C TYR A 41 -42.36 -23.73 18.42
N VAL A 42 -42.81 -24.97 18.27
CA VAL A 42 -42.15 -26.17 18.81
C VAL A 42 -41.83 -27.09 17.65
N ASN A 43 -40.55 -27.36 17.45
CA ASN A 43 -40.00 -28.15 16.33
C ASN A 43 -40.47 -27.63 14.96
N GLY A 44 -40.53 -26.30 14.81
CA GLY A 44 -40.97 -25.64 13.58
C GLY A 44 -42.49 -25.55 13.40
N VAL A 45 -43.30 -26.10 14.30
CA VAL A 45 -44.77 -26.00 14.25
C VAL A 45 -45.24 -24.87 15.15
N LYS A 46 -45.99 -23.91 14.59
CA LYS A 46 -46.62 -22.83 15.35
C LYS A 46 -47.74 -23.40 16.23
N LEU A 47 -47.70 -23.12 17.52
CA LEU A 47 -48.78 -23.43 18.45
C LEU A 47 -49.92 -22.41 18.29
N ASN A 48 -51.16 -22.89 18.28
CA ASN A 48 -52.37 -22.09 18.27
C ASN A 48 -52.86 -21.84 19.70
N ASP A 49 -53.81 -20.91 19.87
CA ASP A 49 -54.34 -20.51 21.18
C ASP A 49 -54.97 -21.68 21.97
N ASP A 50 -55.43 -22.73 21.28
CA ASP A 50 -56.04 -23.93 21.86
C ASP A 50 -55.04 -25.06 22.17
N ASP A 51 -53.76 -24.90 21.80
CA ASP A 51 -52.73 -25.93 21.98
C ASP A 51 -52.19 -25.97 23.41
N ARG A 52 -51.94 -27.19 23.89
CA ARG A 52 -51.50 -27.45 25.27
C ARG A 52 -50.00 -27.15 25.47
N LEU A 53 -49.69 -26.24 26.40
CA LEU A 53 -48.32 -25.82 26.74
C LEU A 53 -47.68 -26.65 27.87
N ASP A 54 -48.40 -27.60 28.47
CA ASP A 54 -48.00 -28.39 29.64
C ASP A 54 -47.17 -29.66 29.31
N PHE A 55 -46.40 -29.62 28.23
CA PHE A 55 -45.55 -30.75 27.81
C PHE A 55 -44.14 -30.73 28.45
N ILE A 56 -43.53 -31.90 28.55
CA ILE A 56 -42.18 -32.09 29.08
C ILE A 56 -41.14 -31.86 27.97
N ILE A 57 -40.12 -31.05 28.24
CA ILE A 57 -39.06 -30.74 27.28
C ILE A 57 -38.11 -31.93 27.16
N SER A 58 -38.00 -32.50 25.95
CA SER A 58 -37.05 -33.56 25.60
C SER A 58 -35.78 -32.98 24.97
N GLU A 59 -34.70 -33.77 24.89
CA GLU A 59 -33.41 -33.34 24.29
C GLU A 59 -33.49 -33.02 22.80
N PHE A 60 -34.57 -33.44 22.13
CA PHE A 60 -34.80 -33.24 20.70
C PHE A 60 -35.75 -32.06 20.41
N HIS A 61 -36.22 -31.35 21.43
CA HIS A 61 -37.10 -30.20 21.24
C HIS A 61 -36.32 -28.93 20.89
N HIS A 62 -36.71 -28.31 19.78
CA HIS A 62 -36.30 -26.97 19.38
C HIS A 62 -37.49 -26.04 19.50
N ILE A 63 -37.43 -25.06 20.41
CA ILE A 63 -38.56 -24.18 20.71
C ILE A 63 -38.17 -22.76 20.32
N GLN A 64 -38.98 -22.07 19.52
CA GLN A 64 -38.77 -20.68 19.12
C GLN A 64 -39.94 -19.83 19.60
N ILE A 65 -39.66 -18.67 20.18
CA ILE A 65 -40.65 -17.76 20.75
C ILE A 65 -40.45 -16.39 20.10
N PHE A 66 -41.46 -15.86 19.43
CA PHE A 66 -41.45 -14.54 18.83
C PHE A 66 -42.34 -13.60 19.66
N ASP A 67 -41.71 -12.62 20.30
CA ASP A 67 -42.35 -11.60 21.13
C ASP A 67 -42.45 -10.33 20.25
N GLN A 68 -43.61 -10.03 19.65
CA GLN A 68 -43.75 -8.93 18.67
C GLN A 68 -44.91 -7.98 19.01
N PRO A 69 -44.71 -6.65 18.99
CA PRO A 69 -45.81 -5.69 18.90
C PRO A 69 -46.25 -5.53 17.43
N LYS A 70 -47.55 -5.69 17.13
CA LYS A 70 -48.09 -5.47 15.78
C LYS A 70 -47.84 -4.04 15.27
N GLY A 71 -47.07 -3.91 14.18
CA GLY A 71 -47.20 -2.78 13.25
C GLY A 71 -45.96 -2.40 12.42
N ILE A 72 -46.14 -2.44 11.09
CA ILE A 72 -45.45 -1.72 9.99
C ILE A 72 -44.60 -2.61 9.06
N ILE A 73 -45.17 -2.83 7.86
CA ILE A 73 -44.58 -3.39 6.64
C ILE A 73 -44.56 -2.26 5.59
N GLY A 74 -43.51 -2.16 4.78
CA GLY A 74 -43.61 -1.56 3.44
C GLY A 74 -42.33 -0.95 2.84
N ASP A 75 -41.73 -1.71 1.91
CA ASP A 75 -40.99 -1.33 0.69
C ASP A 75 -39.79 -0.36 0.71
N ILE A 76 -38.69 -0.77 0.06
CA ILE A 76 -38.05 -0.11 -1.11
C ILE A 76 -36.93 -1.04 -1.67
N LEU A 77 -37.04 -1.37 -2.96
CA LEU A 77 -35.96 -1.88 -3.83
C LEU A 77 -35.42 -0.71 -4.70
N ASN A 78 -34.09 -0.69 -4.89
CA ASN A 78 -33.27 0.21 -5.76
C ASN A 78 -33.65 0.09 -7.27
N PRO A 79 -33.16 0.90 -8.26
CA PRO A 79 -31.92 1.72 -8.31
C PRO A 79 -31.97 3.08 -9.09
N VAL A 80 -31.05 4.03 -8.82
CA VAL A 80 -30.70 5.13 -9.76
C VAL A 80 -29.20 5.50 -9.69
N PHE A 81 -28.52 5.43 -10.84
CA PHE A 81 -27.18 5.99 -11.12
C PHE A 81 -27.26 7.48 -11.50
N LYS A 82 -26.41 8.37 -10.90
CA LYS A 82 -25.48 9.33 -11.57
C LYS A 82 -25.00 10.50 -10.67
N PHE A 83 -23.67 10.64 -10.61
CA PHE A 83 -22.84 11.87 -10.70
C PHE A 83 -22.96 13.01 -9.66
N VAL A 84 -22.03 13.03 -8.69
CA VAL A 84 -21.22 14.21 -8.24
C VAL A 84 -19.95 13.58 -7.61
N SER A 85 -18.74 13.70 -8.14
CA SER A 85 -17.86 14.85 -7.91
C SER A 85 -16.67 14.83 -8.88
N LYS A 86 -16.51 15.91 -9.66
CA LYS A 86 -15.23 16.35 -10.21
C LYS A 86 -14.97 17.75 -9.64
N ILE A 87 -13.68 18.05 -9.46
CA ILE A 87 -13.07 19.31 -8.99
C ILE A 87 -12.75 19.31 -7.48
N PHE A 88 -11.65 18.64 -7.12
CA PHE A 88 -10.64 19.15 -6.18
C PHE A 88 -9.28 18.52 -6.52
N SER A 89 -8.68 18.95 -7.64
CA SER A 89 -7.31 18.57 -8.00
C SER A 89 -6.54 19.76 -8.58
N PHE A 90 -6.58 20.92 -7.91
CA PHE A 90 -5.76 22.08 -8.29
C PHE A 90 -5.33 23.00 -7.14
N LEU A 91 -5.41 22.54 -5.88
CA LEU A 91 -4.98 23.30 -4.69
C LEU A 91 -4.18 22.42 -3.70
N ALA A 92 -3.34 21.52 -4.20
CA ALA A 92 -2.33 20.86 -3.39
C ALA A 92 -1.01 21.65 -3.52
N PRO A 93 -0.41 22.13 -2.41
CA PRO A 93 0.95 22.67 -2.42
C PRO A 93 1.89 21.64 -3.05
N LYS A 94 2.78 22.08 -3.95
CA LYS A 94 3.86 21.22 -4.48
C LYS A 94 4.66 20.67 -3.30
N ALA A 95 4.59 19.36 -3.14
CA ALA A 95 5.40 18.63 -2.18
C ALA A 95 6.91 18.85 -2.48
N PRO A 96 7.78 18.69 -1.47
CA PRO A 96 9.24 18.79 -1.60
C PRO A 96 9.74 17.84 -2.70
N SER A 97 10.71 18.28 -3.49
CA SER A 97 11.16 17.54 -4.68
C SER A 97 11.86 16.22 -4.30
N PHE A 98 11.15 15.11 -4.46
CA PHE A 98 11.74 13.80 -4.71
C PHE A 98 11.96 13.62 -6.22
N SER A 99 12.92 12.79 -6.63
CA SER A 99 13.24 12.61 -8.05
C SER A 99 12.02 12.06 -8.82
N ALA A 100 11.86 12.44 -10.09
CA ALA A 100 10.71 12.02 -10.91
C ALA A 100 10.58 10.49 -11.09
N ALA A 101 11.62 9.73 -10.76
CA ALA A 101 11.61 8.26 -10.77
C ALA A 101 10.91 7.65 -9.53
N ASP A 102 10.85 8.38 -8.41
CA ASP A 102 10.28 7.90 -7.15
C ASP A 102 8.74 8.04 -7.10
N VAL A 103 8.17 8.92 -7.92
CA VAL A 103 6.74 9.31 -7.87
C VAL A 103 5.80 8.30 -8.55
N ASN A 104 6.31 7.35 -9.33
CA ASN A 104 5.49 6.42 -10.14
C ASN A 104 5.54 4.94 -9.69
N ALA A 105 6.12 4.62 -8.53
CA ALA A 105 6.15 3.25 -8.01
C ALA A 105 4.82 2.89 -7.33
N LYS A 106 3.92 2.19 -8.04
CA LYS A 106 2.68 1.61 -7.45
C LYS A 106 2.99 0.51 -6.43
N GLU A 107 4.03 -0.28 -6.66
CA GLU A 107 4.45 -1.36 -5.75
C GLU A 107 5.44 -0.85 -4.69
N SER A 108 5.23 -1.23 -3.42
CA SER A 108 6.19 -0.94 -2.36
C SER A 108 7.51 -1.70 -2.55
N PRO A 109 8.61 -1.20 -1.97
CA PRO A 109 9.86 -1.93 -1.88
C PRO A 109 9.71 -3.33 -1.24
N ASN A 110 8.68 -3.57 -0.43
CA ASN A 110 8.41 -4.89 0.18
C ASN A 110 8.00 -5.93 -0.88
N ASN A 111 7.21 -5.53 -1.88
CA ASN A 111 6.65 -6.42 -2.91
C ASN A 111 7.44 -6.44 -4.23
N ARG A 112 8.27 -5.41 -4.50
CA ARG A 112 9.05 -5.29 -5.75
C ARG A 112 10.14 -6.37 -5.93
N LEU A 113 10.60 -7.00 -4.82
CA LEU A 113 11.58 -8.11 -4.69
C LEU A 113 12.87 -8.07 -5.56
N THR A 114 13.08 -6.98 -6.30
CA THR A 114 14.18 -6.68 -7.22
C THR A 114 14.47 -5.19 -7.13
N GLY A 115 15.75 -4.82 -7.08
CA GLY A 115 16.16 -3.42 -6.89
C GLY A 115 15.52 -2.76 -5.66
N GLN A 116 15.35 -3.49 -4.55
CA GLN A 116 14.73 -2.96 -3.33
C GLN A 116 15.58 -1.81 -2.80
N THR A 117 14.95 -0.64 -2.63
CA THR A 117 15.56 0.56 -2.07
C THR A 117 14.52 1.34 -1.29
N ASN A 118 14.94 2.05 -0.24
CA ASN A 118 14.06 2.96 0.50
C ASN A 118 13.79 4.20 -0.37
N ILE A 119 12.54 4.39 -0.73
CA ILE A 119 12.06 5.51 -1.56
C ILE A 119 10.83 6.14 -0.91
N ALA A 120 10.56 7.39 -1.25
CA ALA A 120 9.33 8.06 -0.85
C ALA A 120 8.20 7.71 -1.83
N ARG A 121 7.11 7.11 -1.34
CA ARG A 121 5.94 6.73 -2.16
C ARG A 121 4.79 7.73 -1.98
N THR A 122 5.01 8.96 -2.44
CA THR A 122 4.02 10.03 -2.31
C THR A 122 2.74 9.68 -3.08
N TYR A 123 1.56 9.92 -2.48
CA TYR A 123 0.24 9.60 -3.03
C TYR A 123 -0.07 8.11 -3.23
N GLN A 124 0.71 7.21 -2.62
CA GLN A 124 0.42 5.77 -2.60
C GLN A 124 -0.08 5.34 -1.22
N ALA A 125 -0.72 4.18 -1.14
CA ALA A 125 -1.11 3.60 0.15
C ALA A 125 0.11 3.34 1.03
N ARG A 126 -0.02 3.68 2.32
CA ARG A 126 0.94 3.29 3.36
C ARG A 126 0.99 1.75 3.44
N PRO A 127 2.17 1.13 3.65
CA PRO A 127 2.25 -0.31 3.77
C PRO A 127 1.42 -0.83 4.95
N GLU A 128 0.66 -1.90 4.74
CA GLU A 128 -0.01 -2.69 5.77
C GLU A 128 0.59 -4.09 5.74
N ILE A 129 1.52 -4.36 6.66
CA ILE A 129 2.17 -5.67 6.74
C ILE A 129 1.31 -6.60 7.60
N HIS A 130 1.14 -7.84 7.17
CA HIS A 130 0.61 -8.94 7.98
C HIS A 130 1.66 -10.05 8.10
N GLY A 131 1.65 -10.74 9.23
CA GLY A 131 2.66 -11.72 9.57
C GLY A 131 4.05 -11.09 9.68
N GLN A 132 5.05 -11.82 9.21
CA GLN A 132 6.46 -11.47 9.32
C GLN A 132 7.10 -11.28 7.94
N VAL A 133 7.40 -10.02 7.61
CA VAL A 133 7.99 -9.62 6.32
C VAL A 133 9.38 -9.00 6.52
N ARG A 134 10.27 -9.21 5.54
CA ARG A 134 11.49 -8.41 5.44
C ARG A 134 11.11 -7.06 4.84
N ALA A 135 10.86 -6.09 5.71
CA ALA A 135 10.34 -4.79 5.35
C ALA A 135 11.46 -3.80 5.03
N PHE A 136 11.26 -3.04 3.96
CA PHE A 136 12.05 -1.91 3.49
C PHE A 136 11.17 -0.67 3.70
N PRO A 137 11.36 0.06 4.81
CA PRO A 137 10.45 1.15 5.17
C PRO A 137 10.54 2.29 4.16
N ASP A 138 9.40 2.96 3.94
CA ASP A 138 9.26 4.06 2.99
C ASP A 138 9.84 5.34 3.57
N LEU A 139 10.54 6.12 2.75
CA LEU A 139 11.11 7.40 3.18
C LEU A 139 9.99 8.44 3.34
N ILE A 140 9.93 9.13 4.49
CA ILE A 140 8.87 10.13 4.74
C ILE A 140 9.32 11.58 4.49
N GLN A 141 10.63 11.82 4.39
CA GLN A 141 11.20 13.14 4.12
C GLN A 141 12.58 13.03 3.44
N GLN A 142 13.10 14.14 2.89
CA GLN A 142 14.45 14.18 2.33
C GLN A 142 15.50 13.80 3.39
N SER A 143 16.58 13.13 2.94
CA SER A 143 17.68 12.77 3.83
C SER A 143 18.42 14.02 4.23
N MET A 144 18.51 14.28 5.53
CA MET A 144 19.31 15.38 6.04
C MET A 144 20.71 14.90 6.39
N PHE A 145 21.70 15.77 6.31
CA PHE A 145 22.99 15.50 6.91
C PHE A 145 23.57 16.71 7.62
N GLU A 146 24.56 16.44 8.46
CA GLU A 146 25.39 17.45 9.10
C GLU A 146 26.82 16.92 9.27
N TYR A 147 27.77 17.83 9.37
CA TYR A 147 29.16 17.52 9.68
C TYR A 147 29.42 17.70 11.18
N ILE A 148 29.68 16.59 11.88
CA ILE A 148 30.09 16.59 13.28
C ILE A 148 31.52 16.08 13.34
N ASP A 149 32.45 16.88 13.89
CA ASP A 149 33.88 16.56 13.96
C ASP A 149 34.52 16.17 12.62
N ASN A 150 34.19 16.90 11.53
CA ASN A 150 34.56 16.59 10.14
C ASN A 150 33.98 15.28 9.57
N LYS A 151 32.97 14.66 10.20
CA LYS A 151 32.34 13.43 9.71
C LYS A 151 30.92 13.75 9.23
N LYS A 152 30.59 13.35 8.00
CA LYS A 152 29.24 13.48 7.43
C LYS A 152 28.31 12.48 8.12
N MET A 153 27.37 12.97 8.91
CA MET A 153 26.33 12.20 9.60
C MET A 153 25.01 12.44 8.88
N VAL A 154 24.44 11.39 8.30
CA VAL A 154 23.16 11.43 7.59
C VAL A 154 22.06 10.93 8.52
N THR A 155 20.95 11.64 8.61
CA THR A 155 19.75 11.26 9.37
C THR A 155 18.56 11.10 8.43
N GLU A 156 17.89 9.97 8.54
CA GLU A 156 16.78 9.57 7.66
C GLU A 156 15.60 9.10 8.51
N TRP A 157 14.40 9.46 8.08
CA TRP A 157 13.16 9.05 8.72
C TRP A 157 12.34 8.21 7.73
N MET A 158 11.88 7.06 8.18
CA MET A 158 11.16 6.11 7.35
C MET A 158 9.96 5.51 8.09
N ASN A 159 8.96 5.03 7.36
CA ASN A 159 7.75 4.39 7.87
C ASN A 159 7.72 2.90 7.50
N PHE A 160 7.57 2.01 8.49
CA PHE A 160 7.38 0.58 8.25
C PHE A 160 5.97 0.23 7.78
N GLY A 161 4.98 1.03 8.18
CA GLY A 161 3.57 0.82 7.84
C GLY A 161 2.63 1.22 8.96
N ILE A 162 1.34 0.96 8.72
CA ILE A 162 0.26 1.25 9.66
C ILE A 162 0.22 0.18 10.77
N GLY A 163 0.20 0.65 12.01
CA GLY A 163 0.00 -0.06 13.25
C GLY A 163 1.30 -0.49 13.94
N TYR A 164 1.16 -1.26 15.01
CA TYR A 164 2.26 -1.75 15.84
C TYR A 164 3.02 -2.90 15.19
N TYR A 165 4.35 -2.87 15.31
CA TYR A 165 5.24 -3.91 14.79
C TYR A 165 6.33 -4.31 15.78
N THR A 166 6.62 -5.61 15.86
CA THR A 166 7.88 -6.09 16.43
C THR A 166 8.94 -5.94 15.35
N ILE A 167 9.94 -5.09 15.59
CA ILE A 167 11.05 -4.86 14.66
C ILE A 167 12.28 -5.60 15.16
N GLU A 168 12.78 -6.53 14.35
CA GLU A 168 13.95 -7.36 14.66
C GLU A 168 14.93 -7.33 13.49
N ASN A 169 16.20 -7.69 13.74
CA ASN A 169 17.19 -7.91 12.70
C ASN A 169 17.29 -6.73 11.70
N VAL A 170 17.56 -5.54 12.25
CA VAL A 170 17.75 -4.30 11.49
C VAL A 170 19.09 -4.34 10.76
N LYS A 171 19.04 -4.14 9.44
CA LYS A 171 20.16 -4.32 8.53
C LYS A 171 20.30 -3.17 7.55
N TYR A 172 21.52 -3.03 7.02
CA TYR A 172 21.79 -2.32 5.78
C TYR A 172 22.25 -3.34 4.73
N SER A 173 21.44 -3.51 3.67
CA SER A 173 21.61 -4.62 2.73
C SER A 173 21.60 -5.96 3.50
N GLU A 174 22.68 -6.73 3.47
CA GLU A 174 22.81 -8.00 4.21
C GLU A 174 23.48 -7.87 5.58
N SER A 175 24.17 -6.75 5.83
CA SER A 175 24.95 -6.52 7.05
C SER A 175 24.09 -5.94 8.17
N GLU A 176 24.43 -6.25 9.43
CA GLU A 176 23.81 -5.59 10.58
C GLU A 176 24.05 -4.08 10.53
N LEU A 177 23.00 -3.29 10.80
CA LEU A 177 23.11 -1.83 10.70
C LEU A 177 24.18 -1.26 11.65
N ILE A 178 24.22 -1.79 12.88
CA ILE A 178 25.17 -1.38 13.94
C ILE A 178 26.63 -1.76 13.65
N ALA A 179 26.89 -2.59 12.64
CA ALA A 179 28.26 -2.87 12.19
C ALA A 179 28.86 -1.71 11.37
N LEU A 180 28.02 -0.77 10.90
CA LEU A 180 28.48 0.44 10.24
C LEU A 180 28.93 1.47 11.29
N ASP A 181 30.14 2.02 11.11
CA ASP A 181 30.70 3.01 12.02
C ASP A 181 29.76 4.23 12.17
N GLY A 182 29.48 4.63 13.41
CA GLY A 182 28.57 5.74 13.72
C GLY A 182 27.09 5.50 13.38
N ALA A 183 26.69 4.28 13.03
CA ALA A 183 25.30 3.96 12.75
C ALA A 183 24.47 3.74 14.02
N SER A 184 23.26 4.29 14.04
CA SER A 184 22.27 4.08 15.09
C SER A 184 20.87 4.13 14.50
N TYR A 185 19.91 3.53 15.21
CA TYR A 185 18.50 3.62 14.86
C TYR A 185 17.62 3.71 16.11
N GLN A 186 16.43 4.28 15.94
CA GLN A 186 15.39 4.33 16.95
C GLN A 186 14.05 4.04 16.29
N ILE A 187 13.29 3.12 16.89
CA ILE A 187 11.92 2.78 16.46
C ILE A 187 10.95 3.57 17.32
N PHE A 188 9.93 4.12 16.68
CA PHE A 188 8.82 4.80 17.33
C PHE A 188 7.54 4.06 16.99
N GLN A 189 6.81 3.60 18.00
CA GLN A 189 5.53 2.90 17.81
C GLN A 189 4.38 3.91 17.66
N PRO A 190 3.20 3.48 17.18
CA PRO A 190 2.05 4.37 17.08
C PRO A 190 1.70 5.02 18.42
N GLY A 191 1.43 6.32 18.38
CA GLY A 191 1.10 7.14 19.55
C GLY A 191 2.31 7.55 20.42
N GLU A 192 3.53 7.11 20.10
CA GLU A 192 4.74 7.53 20.82
C GLU A 192 5.09 9.00 20.49
N ILE A 193 5.43 9.76 21.52
CA ILE A 193 5.84 11.17 21.35
C ILE A 193 7.28 11.19 20.83
N ILE A 194 7.44 11.72 19.62
CA ILE A 194 8.74 12.00 19.03
C ILE A 194 9.18 13.39 19.49
N PRO A 195 10.24 13.51 20.32
CA PRO A 195 10.57 14.79 20.95
C PRO A 195 10.89 15.89 19.92
N GLN A 196 11.58 15.52 18.85
CA GLN A 196 12.02 16.47 17.83
C GLN A 196 12.27 15.77 16.49
N ILE A 197 11.72 16.36 15.43
CA ILE A 197 12.01 16.00 14.03
C ILE A 197 12.49 17.27 13.33
N PHE A 198 13.66 17.18 12.71
CA PHE A 198 14.11 18.19 11.75
C PHE A 198 13.68 17.75 10.36
N GLU A 199 13.02 18.66 9.66
CA GLU A 199 12.57 18.49 8.28
C GLU A 199 13.29 19.51 7.41
N GLY A 200 14.25 19.03 6.62
CA GLY A 200 15.13 19.85 5.79
C GLY A 200 14.68 19.86 4.33
N PHE A 201 14.82 21.03 3.69
CA PHE A 201 14.62 21.21 2.25
C PHE A 201 15.85 21.84 1.63
N GLU A 202 16.40 21.17 0.63
CA GLU A 202 17.61 21.59 -0.09
C GLU A 202 17.34 22.84 -0.93
N PHE A 203 18.32 23.74 -0.99
CA PHE A 203 18.30 24.84 -1.94
C PHE A 203 18.70 24.27 -3.32
N PRO A 204 17.81 24.27 -4.32
CA PRO A 204 18.02 23.54 -5.57
C PRO A 204 19.18 24.08 -6.41
N ASP A 205 19.57 25.34 -6.17
CA ASP A 205 20.60 26.04 -6.93
C ASP A 205 22.01 25.90 -6.30
N VAL A 206 22.14 25.19 -5.18
CA VAL A 206 23.42 24.96 -4.48
C VAL A 206 23.94 23.57 -4.82
N ASP A 207 25.12 23.50 -5.45
CA ASP A 207 25.77 22.25 -5.88
C ASP A 207 27.29 22.41 -5.85
N GLY A 208 27.86 22.46 -4.64
CA GLY A 208 29.32 22.42 -4.47
C GLY A 208 30.09 23.63 -4.99
N GLN A 209 29.50 24.83 -5.04
CA GLN A 209 30.14 26.01 -5.61
C GLN A 209 31.37 26.46 -4.82
N GLU A 210 32.45 26.76 -5.54
CA GLU A 210 33.65 27.37 -4.96
C GLU A 210 33.41 28.86 -4.66
N ILE A 211 33.87 29.31 -3.50
CA ILE A 211 33.75 30.69 -3.05
C ILE A 211 35.10 31.39 -3.30
N PRO A 212 35.17 32.28 -4.31
CA PRO A 212 36.43 32.87 -4.76
C PRO A 212 37.06 33.77 -3.70
N GLY A 213 38.39 33.79 -3.64
CA GLY A 213 39.15 34.68 -2.76
C GLY A 213 39.18 36.13 -3.26
N PRO A 214 39.32 37.14 -2.38
CA PRO A 214 39.42 38.54 -2.80
C PRO A 214 40.50 38.86 -3.83
N ASN A 215 41.56 38.04 -3.90
CA ASN A 215 42.64 38.12 -4.90
C ASN A 215 42.29 37.61 -6.30
N GLU A 216 41.15 36.93 -6.49
CA GLU A 216 40.72 36.42 -7.79
C GLU A 216 39.89 37.44 -8.59
N SER A 217 39.60 38.61 -8.01
CA SER A 217 38.80 39.67 -8.64
C SER A 217 39.40 40.28 -9.92
N ASP A 218 40.68 40.02 -10.21
CA ASP A 218 41.47 40.83 -11.14
C ASP A 218 41.67 40.24 -12.55
N GLU A 219 41.29 38.98 -12.84
CA GLU A 219 41.84 38.32 -14.04
C GLU A 219 40.92 38.15 -15.26
N ILE A 220 39.58 38.07 -15.15
CA ILE A 220 38.70 37.99 -16.34
C ILE A 220 37.30 38.61 -16.07
N PRO A 221 36.83 39.60 -16.86
CA PRO A 221 35.46 40.11 -16.74
C PRO A 221 34.43 39.03 -17.10
N GLN A 222 33.38 38.89 -16.30
CA GLN A 222 32.31 37.90 -16.54
C GLN A 222 31.55 38.21 -17.83
N TYR A 223 31.40 39.50 -18.13
CA TYR A 223 30.75 39.99 -19.33
C TYR A 223 31.36 41.34 -19.73
N GLU A 224 31.53 41.56 -21.03
CA GLU A 224 32.09 42.79 -21.61
C GLU A 224 31.17 43.27 -22.74
N ALA A 225 30.88 44.57 -22.77
CA ALA A 225 30.19 45.21 -23.89
C ALA A 225 30.96 46.46 -24.33
N THR A 226 31.12 46.66 -25.64
CA THR A 226 31.86 47.79 -26.23
C THR A 226 30.99 48.59 -27.17
N ALA A 227 30.83 49.89 -26.91
CA ALA A 227 30.22 50.87 -27.78
C ALA A 227 31.30 51.75 -28.41
N ASN A 228 31.35 51.76 -29.75
CA ASN A 228 32.25 52.63 -30.54
C ASN A 228 31.63 54.01 -30.86
N ASN A 229 30.38 54.22 -30.47
CA ASN A 229 29.66 55.48 -30.67
C ASN A 229 28.88 55.83 -29.41
N VAL A 230 29.38 56.81 -28.67
CA VAL A 230 28.77 57.32 -27.43
C VAL A 230 28.07 58.63 -27.75
N ILE A 231 26.81 58.78 -27.35
CA ILE A 231 25.99 59.98 -27.63
C ILE A 231 26.38 61.12 -26.69
N SER A 232 26.54 60.81 -25.40
CA SER A 232 27.02 61.75 -24.39
C SER A 232 27.60 61.01 -23.19
N GLY A 233 28.61 61.59 -22.54
CA GLY A 233 29.15 61.11 -21.29
C GLY A 233 29.48 62.27 -20.36
N GLU A 234 29.15 62.16 -19.08
CA GLU A 234 29.51 63.13 -18.04
C GLU A 234 30.12 62.38 -16.86
N ILE A 235 31.22 62.91 -16.31
CA ILE A 235 31.85 62.46 -15.07
C ILE A 235 31.95 63.66 -14.15
N LYS A 236 31.22 63.66 -13.02
CA LYS A 236 31.19 64.78 -12.08
C LYS A 236 30.92 64.33 -10.66
N GLY A 237 31.71 64.83 -9.71
CA GLY A 237 31.41 64.69 -8.28
C GLY A 237 31.35 63.25 -7.75
N GLY A 238 32.07 62.30 -8.38
CA GLY A 238 32.05 60.88 -7.99
C GLY A 238 30.94 60.04 -8.64
N GLU A 239 30.15 60.65 -9.53
CA GLU A 239 29.14 59.99 -10.36
C GLU A 239 29.45 60.14 -11.85
N ALA A 240 29.00 59.19 -12.66
CA ALA A 240 29.08 59.27 -14.11
C ALA A 240 27.75 58.85 -14.76
N ALA A 241 27.44 59.47 -15.90
CA ALA A 241 26.31 59.10 -16.73
C ALA A 241 26.79 58.96 -18.19
N ILE A 242 26.48 57.83 -18.82
CA ILE A 242 26.91 57.55 -20.19
C ILE A 242 25.71 57.10 -21.01
N LYS A 243 25.48 57.79 -22.13
CA LYS A 243 24.38 57.52 -23.07
C LYS A 243 24.94 57.00 -24.39
N ILE A 244 24.41 55.87 -24.85
CA ILE A 244 24.77 55.21 -26.11
C ILE A 244 23.52 54.95 -26.95
N GLU A 245 23.68 54.77 -28.27
CA GLU A 245 22.63 54.20 -29.11
C GLU A 245 22.37 52.75 -28.69
N LYS A 246 21.10 52.32 -28.73
CA LYS A 246 20.70 50.97 -28.28
C LYS A 246 21.48 49.90 -29.07
N GLN A 247 22.20 49.06 -28.33
CA GLN A 247 23.01 47.96 -28.85
C GLN A 247 22.68 46.70 -28.05
N ASP A 248 22.57 45.56 -28.74
CA ASP A 248 22.16 44.29 -28.12
C ASP A 248 23.18 43.81 -27.08
N ASP A 249 24.47 44.04 -27.30
CA ASP A 249 25.55 43.67 -26.37
C ASP A 249 25.42 44.35 -24.99
N PHE A 250 24.75 45.51 -24.91
CA PHE A 250 24.53 46.23 -23.65
C PHE A 250 23.25 45.83 -22.92
N ARG A 251 22.42 44.97 -23.53
CA ARG A 251 21.16 44.51 -22.93
C ARG A 251 21.38 43.81 -21.60
N TYR A 252 22.46 43.05 -21.47
CA TYR A 252 22.87 42.42 -20.20
C TYR A 252 22.89 43.43 -19.05
N PHE A 253 23.62 44.54 -19.22
CA PHE A 253 23.76 45.58 -18.19
C PHE A 253 22.45 46.33 -17.90
N MET A 254 21.49 46.29 -18.83
CA MET A 254 20.14 46.79 -18.62
C MET A 254 19.34 45.92 -17.65
N ASP A 255 19.45 44.59 -17.82
CA ASP A 255 18.62 43.60 -17.13
C ASP A 255 19.22 43.14 -15.78
N ILE A 256 20.53 43.26 -15.56
CA ILE A 256 21.16 42.87 -14.28
C ILE A 256 20.62 43.66 -13.08
N VAL A 257 20.58 42.99 -11.93
CA VAL A 257 20.22 43.57 -10.63
C VAL A 257 21.24 44.64 -10.23
N LYS A 258 20.75 45.80 -9.77
CA LYS A 258 21.54 46.99 -9.40
C LYS A 258 21.34 47.31 -7.91
N PRO A 259 22.34 47.85 -7.19
CA PRO A 259 23.65 48.30 -7.70
C PRO A 259 24.61 47.14 -8.00
N ARG A 260 25.39 47.23 -9.09
CA ARG A 260 26.37 46.21 -9.51
C ARG A 260 27.78 46.79 -9.60
N SER A 261 28.78 46.10 -9.07
CA SER A 261 30.19 46.51 -9.22
C SER A 261 30.66 46.26 -10.65
N VAL A 262 31.15 47.29 -11.32
CA VAL A 262 31.56 47.25 -12.72
C VAL A 262 32.86 48.06 -12.92
N SER A 263 33.60 47.75 -13.98
CA SER A 263 34.63 48.67 -14.48
C SER A 263 34.16 49.24 -15.81
N LEU A 264 34.40 50.52 -16.06
CA LEU A 264 34.16 51.16 -17.35
C LEU A 264 35.44 51.73 -17.92
N VAL A 265 35.59 51.65 -19.25
CA VAL A 265 36.64 52.33 -19.99
C VAL A 265 35.99 53.35 -20.89
N VAL A 266 36.39 54.61 -20.73
CA VAL A 266 35.95 55.72 -21.58
C VAL A 266 37.14 56.48 -22.14
N ASN A 267 36.98 57.02 -23.35
CA ASN A 267 37.97 57.91 -23.94
C ASN A 267 37.70 59.34 -23.45
N VAL A 268 38.72 60.01 -22.90
CA VAL A 268 38.62 61.38 -22.38
C VAL A 268 39.68 62.29 -22.98
N THR A 269 39.34 63.57 -23.15
CA THR A 269 40.27 64.63 -23.56
C THR A 269 40.29 65.74 -22.53
N TYR A 270 41.47 66.21 -22.18
CA TYR A 270 41.67 67.39 -21.34
C TYR A 270 42.90 68.19 -21.77
N ASP A 271 42.87 69.49 -21.49
CA ASP A 271 43.96 70.39 -21.87
C ASP A 271 45.04 70.48 -20.80
N THR A 272 46.29 70.42 -21.24
CA THR A 272 47.47 70.70 -20.42
C THR A 272 48.22 71.92 -20.98
N PRO A 273 49.12 72.55 -20.20
CA PRO A 273 49.95 73.64 -20.70
C PRO A 273 50.84 73.29 -21.92
N GLN A 274 50.98 72.00 -22.24
CA GLN A 274 51.77 71.51 -23.38
C GLN A 274 50.90 71.08 -24.59
N GLY A 275 49.57 71.17 -24.47
CA GLY A 275 48.61 70.76 -25.50
C GLY A 275 47.49 69.87 -24.94
N SER A 276 46.54 69.53 -25.81
CA SER A 276 45.42 68.64 -25.47
C SER A 276 45.89 67.18 -25.42
N VAL A 277 45.51 66.46 -24.37
CA VAL A 277 45.84 65.04 -24.17
C VAL A 277 44.55 64.23 -24.28
N THR A 278 44.56 63.21 -25.13
CA THR A 278 43.46 62.24 -25.29
C THR A 278 43.94 60.86 -24.84
N LYS A 279 43.24 60.23 -23.90
CA LYS A 279 43.59 58.90 -23.37
C LYS A 279 42.33 58.10 -23.03
N ASP A 280 42.40 56.79 -23.17
CA ASP A 280 41.44 55.87 -22.55
C ASP A 280 41.74 55.76 -21.05
N ILE A 281 40.73 55.94 -20.22
CA ILE A 281 40.81 55.78 -18.76
C ILE A 281 39.99 54.58 -18.33
N LYS A 282 40.51 53.79 -17.38
CA LYS A 282 39.72 52.76 -16.69
C LYS A 282 39.24 53.32 -15.35
N VAL A 283 37.94 53.16 -15.09
CA VAL A 283 37.29 53.63 -13.87
C VAL A 283 36.45 52.50 -13.28
N ASP A 284 36.62 52.24 -12.00
CA ASP A 284 35.83 51.26 -11.25
C ASP A 284 34.65 51.97 -10.58
N ALA A 285 33.45 51.39 -10.65
CA ALA A 285 32.23 52.06 -10.19
C ALA A 285 31.13 51.06 -9.77
N TYR A 286 30.08 51.56 -9.13
CA TYR A 286 28.80 50.85 -9.04
C TYR A 286 27.84 51.36 -10.11
N LEU A 287 27.38 50.47 -10.98
CA LEU A 287 26.24 50.70 -11.86
C LEU A 287 24.98 50.79 -10.98
N SER A 288 24.50 52.01 -10.75
CA SER A 288 23.39 52.32 -9.84
C SER A 288 22.03 52.30 -10.53
N GLY A 289 22.00 52.53 -11.85
CA GLY A 289 20.78 52.57 -12.64
C GLY A 289 21.06 52.44 -14.12
N ALA A 290 20.05 52.03 -14.89
CA ALA A 290 20.08 52.13 -16.34
C ALA A 290 18.67 52.40 -16.88
N LYS A 291 18.53 53.22 -17.92
CA LYS A 291 17.25 53.62 -18.52
C LYS A 291 17.28 53.55 -20.04
N GLU A 292 16.17 53.11 -20.64
CA GLU A 292 15.94 53.20 -22.08
C GLU A 292 15.16 54.48 -22.41
N SER A 293 15.56 55.19 -23.47
CA SER A 293 14.88 56.40 -23.98
C SER A 293 14.85 56.39 -25.51
N ASP A 294 14.02 57.24 -26.12
CA ASP A 294 14.00 57.45 -27.58
C ASP A 294 14.31 58.91 -27.95
N ASP A 295 14.44 59.19 -29.26
CA ASP A 295 14.61 60.53 -29.82
C ASP A 295 13.29 61.31 -30.00
N GLY A 296 12.16 60.76 -29.55
CA GLY A 296 10.83 61.36 -29.69
C GLY A 296 10.25 61.37 -31.10
N ALA A 297 10.87 60.69 -32.07
CA ALA A 297 10.35 60.62 -33.44
C ALA A 297 9.14 59.67 -33.56
N ILE A 298 8.09 60.13 -34.26
CA ILE A 298 6.84 59.36 -34.42
C ILE A 298 6.99 58.18 -35.41
N ILE A 299 7.96 58.27 -36.34
CA ILE A 299 8.21 57.25 -37.36
C ILE A 299 9.69 56.85 -37.28
N SER A 300 9.95 55.57 -37.00
CA SER A 300 11.30 54.99 -36.84
C SER A 300 12.15 55.68 -35.76
N PRO A 301 11.68 55.76 -34.49
CA PRO A 301 12.45 56.34 -33.39
C PRO A 301 13.77 55.61 -33.19
N LYS A 302 14.81 56.39 -32.87
CA LYS A 302 16.10 55.86 -32.42
C LYS A 302 16.07 55.68 -30.91
N TYR A 303 16.43 54.49 -30.46
CA TYR A 303 16.47 54.14 -29.05
C TYR A 303 17.88 54.30 -28.48
N TYR A 304 17.96 54.69 -27.21
CA TYR A 304 19.20 54.93 -26.48
C TYR A 304 19.18 54.22 -25.14
N TYR A 305 20.35 53.75 -24.71
CA TYR A 305 20.58 53.32 -23.34
C TYR A 305 21.39 54.37 -22.59
N GLU A 306 20.97 54.68 -21.37
CA GLU A 306 21.65 55.58 -20.45
C GLU A 306 21.99 54.83 -19.15
N PHE A 307 23.28 54.78 -18.82
CA PHE A 307 23.82 54.09 -17.65
C PHE A 307 24.28 55.11 -16.61
N PHE A 308 23.93 54.87 -15.34
CA PHE A 308 24.27 55.72 -14.21
C PHE A 308 25.24 54.99 -13.27
N PHE A 309 26.32 55.67 -12.91
CA PHE A 309 27.41 55.14 -12.09
C PHE A 309 27.65 56.00 -10.85
N THR A 310 27.98 55.35 -9.74
CA THR A 310 28.26 55.96 -8.43
C THR A 310 29.54 55.36 -7.84
N ASN A 311 30.14 56.04 -6.86
CA ASN A 311 31.41 55.64 -6.21
C ASN A 311 32.54 55.36 -7.22
N LEU A 312 32.75 56.28 -8.15
CA LEU A 312 33.86 56.17 -9.10
C LEU A 312 35.21 56.15 -8.37
N THR A 313 36.04 55.15 -8.66
CA THR A 313 37.38 54.95 -8.11
C THR A 313 38.33 54.49 -9.23
N GLY A 314 39.64 54.54 -8.99
CA GLY A 314 40.66 54.11 -9.96
C GLY A 314 41.84 55.06 -10.07
N GLY A 315 43.03 54.51 -10.33
CA GLY A 315 44.27 55.28 -10.43
C GLY A 315 44.24 56.33 -11.54
N ASP A 316 43.66 56.00 -12.70
CA ASP A 316 43.50 56.94 -13.81
C ASP A 316 42.52 58.06 -13.46
N LEU A 317 41.42 57.76 -12.76
CA LEU A 317 40.42 58.75 -12.32
C LEU A 317 41.03 59.80 -11.37
N ALA A 318 41.87 59.37 -10.43
CA ALA A 318 42.52 60.24 -9.45
C ALA A 318 43.46 61.29 -10.09
N THR A 319 43.89 61.06 -11.34
CA THR A 319 44.80 61.95 -12.08
C THR A 319 44.10 62.86 -13.09
N LEU A 320 42.78 62.74 -13.24
CA LEU A 320 42.03 63.55 -14.21
C LEU A 320 41.74 64.96 -13.69
N PRO A 321 42.04 65.99 -14.49
CA PRO A 321 41.70 67.35 -14.11
C PRO A 321 40.18 67.61 -14.26
N PRO A 322 39.61 68.56 -13.51
CA PRO A 322 38.17 68.84 -13.52
C PRO A 322 37.59 69.30 -14.87
N ASN A 323 38.43 69.65 -15.84
CA ASN A 323 38.04 70.07 -17.20
C ASN A 323 38.04 68.92 -18.22
N ALA A 324 38.18 67.66 -17.79
CA ALA A 324 38.14 66.51 -18.69
C ALA A 324 36.75 66.30 -19.29
N ILE A 325 36.71 66.12 -20.61
CA ILE A 325 35.48 65.86 -21.38
C ILE A 325 35.50 64.41 -21.84
N VAL A 326 34.39 63.68 -21.64
CA VAL A 326 34.21 62.33 -22.17
C VAL A 326 33.93 62.41 -23.66
N ASN A 327 34.76 61.76 -24.47
CA ASN A 327 34.64 61.73 -25.92
C ASN A 327 33.58 60.73 -26.38
N THR A 328 33.08 60.93 -27.60
CA THR A 328 32.02 60.12 -28.20
C THR A 328 32.52 58.82 -28.85
N SER A 329 33.79 58.47 -28.68
CA SER A 329 34.49 57.48 -29.50
C SER A 329 34.55 56.07 -28.91
N LYS A 330 34.50 55.92 -27.59
CA LYS A 330 34.67 54.61 -26.94
C LYS A 330 34.04 54.58 -25.55
N PHE A 331 33.23 53.55 -25.32
CA PHE A 331 32.74 53.14 -24.02
C PHE A 331 32.78 51.62 -23.94
N VAL A 332 33.51 51.08 -22.97
CA VAL A 332 33.51 49.64 -22.67
C VAL A 332 33.02 49.47 -21.24
N LEU A 333 32.13 48.50 -21.03
CA LEU A 333 31.61 48.17 -19.71
C LEU A 333 31.91 46.71 -19.38
N TYR A 334 32.52 46.50 -18.22
CA TYR A 334 32.93 45.22 -17.68
C TYR A 334 32.10 44.89 -16.44
N ASP A 335 31.49 43.71 -16.39
CA ASP A 335 31.00 43.13 -15.13
C ASP A 335 32.17 42.38 -14.47
N ASN A 336 32.70 42.95 -13.40
CA ASN A 336 33.76 42.29 -12.64
C ASN A 336 33.15 41.11 -11.88
N GLN A 337 33.86 39.97 -11.85
CA GLN A 337 33.35 38.77 -11.19
C GLN A 337 32.92 39.07 -9.76
N PHE A 338 31.74 38.58 -9.41
CA PHE A 338 31.22 38.68 -8.06
C PHE A 338 32.09 37.80 -7.15
N LEU A 339 32.79 38.39 -6.19
CA LEU A 339 33.43 37.67 -5.08
C LEU A 339 32.41 37.02 -4.11
N THR A 340 31.12 37.16 -4.43
CA THR A 340 30.00 36.68 -3.63
C THR A 340 29.24 35.62 -4.42
N VAL A 341 28.93 34.50 -3.78
CA VAL A 341 28.17 33.40 -4.34
C VAL A 341 26.73 33.49 -3.82
N GLY A 342 25.74 33.48 -4.71
CA GLY A 342 24.32 33.72 -4.41
C GLY A 342 23.79 35.04 -5.00
N PRO A 343 22.57 35.49 -4.64
CA PRO A 343 21.69 34.92 -3.62
C PRO A 343 20.99 33.63 -4.08
N PHE A 344 21.02 32.60 -3.23
CA PHE A 344 20.21 31.38 -3.39
C PHE A 344 18.92 31.51 -2.59
N PHE A 345 17.82 30.96 -3.09
CA PHE A 345 16.50 31.11 -2.48
C PHE A 345 15.96 29.79 -1.94
N SER A 346 15.40 29.82 -0.73
CA SER A 346 14.80 28.63 -0.13
C SER A 346 13.55 28.21 -0.92
N PRO A 347 13.34 26.92 -1.19
CA PRO A 347 12.16 26.47 -1.92
C PRO A 347 10.88 26.61 -1.08
N LEU A 348 11.02 26.50 0.24
CA LEU A 348 9.94 26.51 1.22
C LEU A 348 10.32 27.36 2.44
N ASP A 349 9.31 27.68 3.25
CA ASP A 349 9.48 28.37 4.52
C ASP A 349 10.11 27.46 5.58
N GLY A 350 10.95 27.99 6.46
CA GLY A 350 11.43 27.28 7.64
C GLY A 350 11.91 28.21 8.74
N GLY A 351 12.40 27.62 9.83
CA GLY A 351 12.83 28.33 11.04
C GLY A 351 14.33 28.24 11.33
N GLU A 352 15.04 27.36 10.65
CA GLU A 352 16.49 27.21 10.76
C GLU A 352 17.15 27.14 9.38
N LEU A 353 18.36 27.67 9.26
CA LEU A 353 19.21 27.55 8.07
C LEU A 353 20.45 26.74 8.42
N TRP A 354 20.67 25.63 7.72
CA TRP A 354 21.86 24.80 7.89
C TRP A 354 22.73 24.97 6.65
N VAL A 355 23.93 25.52 6.83
CA VAL A 355 24.88 25.82 5.76
C VAL A 355 26.06 24.85 5.86
N HIS A 356 26.26 24.06 4.81
CA HIS A 356 27.34 23.07 4.75
C HIS A 356 28.51 23.63 3.94
N LEU A 357 29.66 23.74 4.61
CA LEU A 357 30.90 24.22 4.00
C LEU A 357 31.94 23.11 3.99
N ASN A 358 32.76 23.10 2.94
CA ASN A 358 34.00 22.34 2.92
C ASN A 358 35.16 23.24 2.53
N ALA A 359 36.35 22.96 3.07
CA ALA A 359 37.56 23.68 2.71
C ALA A 359 38.75 22.74 2.61
N GLN A 360 39.47 22.81 1.49
CA GLN A 360 40.79 22.23 1.35
C GLN A 360 41.80 23.25 1.84
N LEU A 361 42.48 22.94 2.96
CA LEU A 361 43.41 23.85 3.64
C LEU A 361 44.79 23.20 3.76
N GLY A 362 45.85 23.98 3.51
CA GLY A 362 47.24 23.67 3.85
C GLY A 362 47.54 23.85 5.34
N ASP A 363 48.71 23.38 5.78
CA ASP A 363 49.17 23.59 7.16
C ASP A 363 49.30 25.09 7.48
N GLY A 364 48.56 25.55 8.50
CA GLY A 364 48.49 26.95 8.90
C GLY A 364 47.45 27.80 8.16
N ASP A 365 46.92 27.34 7.03
CA ASP A 365 45.90 28.07 6.26
C ASP A 365 44.55 28.10 6.96
N ARG A 366 43.76 29.15 6.69
CA ARG A 366 42.38 29.31 7.17
C ARG A 366 41.49 29.80 6.04
N ALA A 367 40.18 29.56 6.15
CA ALA A 367 39.20 30.07 5.19
C ALA A 367 37.88 30.39 5.88
N ASN A 368 37.51 31.67 5.87
CA ASN A 368 36.25 32.16 6.41
C ASN A 368 35.41 32.81 5.30
N ALA A 369 34.10 32.68 5.44
CA ALA A 369 33.11 33.36 4.63
C ALA A 369 32.21 34.23 5.51
N ARG A 370 31.86 35.40 5.00
CA ARG A 370 30.71 36.16 5.45
C ARG A 370 29.46 35.54 4.84
N ILE A 371 28.63 34.96 5.68
CA ILE A 371 27.34 34.39 5.32
C ILE A 371 26.29 35.46 5.62
N GLU A 372 25.57 35.89 4.59
CA GLU A 372 24.48 36.85 4.73
C GLU A 372 23.18 36.23 4.28
N PHE A 373 22.14 36.39 5.09
CA PHE A 373 20.80 35.89 4.76
C PHE A 373 19.72 36.87 5.19
N TRP A 374 18.61 36.88 4.47
CA TRP A 374 17.46 37.76 4.72
C TRP A 374 16.16 37.09 4.34
N LYS A 375 15.05 37.55 4.93
CA LYS A 375 13.72 37.03 4.62
C LYS A 375 13.27 37.59 3.27
N VAL A 376 12.60 36.76 2.47
CA VAL A 376 12.05 37.17 1.17
C VAL A 376 10.54 37.07 1.12
N ASP A 377 9.92 37.91 0.30
CA ASP A 377 8.48 37.87 0.00
C ASP A 377 8.12 36.84 -1.09
N GLU A 378 6.84 36.77 -1.47
CA GLU A 378 6.34 35.86 -2.52
C GLU A 378 6.98 36.10 -3.89
N ASN A 379 7.48 37.31 -4.14
CA ASN A 379 8.15 37.70 -5.38
C ASN A 379 9.68 37.59 -5.27
N ASN A 380 10.19 36.95 -4.22
CA ASN A 380 11.62 36.85 -3.87
C ASN A 380 12.32 38.19 -3.59
N ASN A 381 11.57 39.26 -3.28
CA ASN A 381 12.17 40.52 -2.84
C ASN A 381 12.56 40.47 -1.37
N GLU A 382 13.64 41.15 -1.01
CA GLU A 382 14.07 41.29 0.39
C GLU A 382 13.04 42.04 1.23
N VAL A 383 12.69 41.46 2.38
CA VAL A 383 11.92 42.15 3.41
C VAL A 383 12.88 43.06 4.18
N ALA A 384 12.65 44.37 4.09
CA ALA A 384 13.54 45.38 4.69
C ALA A 384 13.79 45.14 6.18
N GLY A 385 15.06 45.23 6.60
CA GLY A 385 15.49 45.09 8.00
C GLY A 385 15.64 43.65 8.49
N THR A 386 15.52 42.65 7.61
CA THR A 386 15.65 41.22 7.97
C THR A 386 17.02 40.60 7.66
N ARG A 387 17.94 41.39 7.09
CA ARG A 387 19.27 40.93 6.71
C ARG A 387 20.18 40.76 7.92
N GLU A 388 20.76 39.57 8.03
CA GLU A 388 21.74 39.20 9.03
C GLU A 388 23.05 38.80 8.36
N SER A 389 24.17 39.01 9.06
CA SER A 389 25.52 38.80 8.51
C SER A 389 26.41 38.18 9.58
N PHE A 390 27.01 37.03 9.27
CA PHE A 390 27.86 36.27 10.18
C PHE A 390 29.17 35.87 9.49
N ASN A 391 30.30 36.06 10.16
CA ASN A 391 31.57 35.52 9.70
C ASN A 391 31.77 34.14 10.32
N ARG A 392 31.79 33.10 9.49
CA ARG A 392 31.97 31.69 9.86
C ARG A 392 32.90 30.98 8.89
N GLY A 393 33.43 29.84 9.29
CA GLY A 393 34.32 29.05 8.46
C GLY A 393 35.32 28.28 9.28
N PHE A 394 36.51 28.10 8.72
CA PHE A 394 37.52 27.20 9.24
C PHE A 394 38.65 27.97 9.93
N PRO A 395 38.98 27.62 11.20
CA PRO A 395 40.18 28.15 11.84
C PRO A 395 41.44 27.64 11.15
N SER A 396 42.60 28.10 11.60
CA SER A 396 43.90 27.65 11.08
C SER A 396 44.00 26.12 11.14
N ALA A 397 44.27 25.51 9.98
CA ALA A 397 44.30 24.07 9.82
C ALA A 397 45.59 23.48 10.42
N PRO A 398 45.49 22.46 11.31
CA PRO A 398 46.66 21.83 11.92
C PRO A 398 47.45 20.90 10.99
N LYS A 399 46.93 20.61 9.80
CA LYS A 399 47.55 19.77 8.76
C LYS A 399 46.81 19.92 7.44
N THR A 400 47.51 19.67 6.34
CA THR A 400 46.92 19.68 5.00
C THR A 400 45.88 18.55 4.85
N LYS A 401 44.61 18.93 4.72
CA LYS A 401 43.49 18.03 4.39
C LYS A 401 42.23 18.85 4.06
N THR A 402 41.18 18.16 3.63
CA THR A 402 39.83 18.75 3.55
C THR A 402 39.17 18.74 4.93
N TYR A 403 38.56 19.86 5.29
CA TYR A 403 37.77 20.06 6.49
C TYR A 403 36.31 20.31 6.09
N TYR A 404 35.39 19.88 6.93
CA TYR A 404 33.94 19.99 6.71
C TYR A 404 33.27 20.56 7.95
N LEU A 405 32.29 21.44 7.73
CA LEU A 405 31.59 22.16 8.77
C LEU A 405 30.12 22.32 8.41
N THR A 406 29.25 22.26 9.41
CA THR A 406 27.84 22.66 9.30
C THR A 406 27.56 23.78 10.27
N GLU A 407 27.15 24.92 9.75
CA GLU A 407 26.72 26.06 10.55
C GLU A 407 25.20 26.12 10.60
N LYS A 408 24.64 26.20 11.80
CA LYS A 408 23.19 26.24 12.02
C LYS A 408 22.80 27.64 12.50
N PHE A 409 21.90 28.29 11.78
CA PHE A 409 21.41 29.63 12.09
C PHE A 409 19.91 29.58 12.40
N LYS A 410 19.49 30.31 13.45
CA LYS A 410 18.08 30.60 13.75
C LYS A 410 17.82 32.07 13.39
N PRO A 411 17.21 32.37 12.24
CA PRO A 411 16.98 33.76 11.83
C PRO A 411 16.12 34.53 12.82
N LEU A 412 16.51 35.76 13.14
CA LEU A 412 15.78 36.66 14.04
C LEU A 412 14.42 37.09 13.45
N ALA A 413 14.31 37.11 12.12
CA ALA A 413 13.05 37.39 11.41
C ALA A 413 12.01 36.25 11.48
N GLY A 414 12.32 35.16 12.19
CA GLY A 414 11.41 34.07 12.52
C GLY A 414 11.21 33.06 11.39
N TYR A 415 10.00 32.51 11.30
CA TYR A 415 9.65 31.51 10.28
C TYR A 415 9.37 32.18 8.93
N GLY A 416 9.93 31.67 7.84
CA GLY A 416 9.63 32.12 6.47
C GLY A 416 10.64 31.64 5.43
N ARG A 417 10.54 32.20 4.21
CA ARG A 417 11.51 31.95 3.14
C ARG A 417 12.71 32.87 3.28
N TYR A 418 13.90 32.34 2.98
CA TYR A 418 15.15 33.05 3.12
C TYR A 418 15.96 33.01 1.83
N ALA A 419 16.67 34.09 1.56
CA ALA A 419 17.74 34.12 0.58
C ALA A 419 19.09 34.14 1.30
N LEU A 420 20.12 33.54 0.70
CA LEU A 420 21.45 33.41 1.29
C LEU A 420 22.55 33.67 0.26
N GLN A 421 23.56 34.43 0.66
CA GLN A 421 24.77 34.68 -0.12
C GLN A 421 26.02 34.53 0.76
N LEU A 422 27.15 34.20 0.15
CA LEU A 422 28.43 34.05 0.85
C LEU A 422 29.53 34.82 0.14
N THR A 423 30.35 35.54 0.91
CA THR A 423 31.54 36.23 0.42
C THR A 423 32.76 35.76 1.19
N ARG A 424 33.81 35.29 0.52
CA ARG A 424 35.04 34.89 1.21
C ARG A 424 35.77 36.11 1.80
N LEU A 425 36.35 35.96 2.99
CA LEU A 425 37.01 37.06 3.71
C LEU A 425 38.53 37.12 3.49
N GLU A 426 39.16 35.99 3.21
CA GLU A 426 40.61 35.88 3.00
C GLU A 426 40.94 35.46 1.57
N ASN A 427 42.15 35.82 1.11
CA ASN A 427 42.66 35.39 -0.19
C ASN A 427 42.66 33.85 -0.31
N SER A 428 42.41 33.39 -1.52
CA SER A 428 42.56 31.99 -1.93
C SER A 428 43.98 31.72 -2.41
N ASN A 429 44.36 30.45 -2.44
CA ASN A 429 45.56 29.93 -3.08
C ASN A 429 45.34 28.44 -3.39
N ASP A 430 46.31 27.79 -4.06
CA ASP A 430 46.24 26.36 -4.43
C ASP A 430 46.06 25.39 -3.24
N HIS A 431 46.32 25.87 -2.02
CA HIS A 431 46.17 25.13 -0.78
C HIS A 431 45.00 25.62 0.09
N SER A 432 44.21 26.60 -0.36
CA SER A 432 43.13 27.23 0.42
C SER A 432 41.89 27.46 -0.42
N ILE A 433 41.17 26.38 -0.68
CA ILE A 433 39.94 26.35 -1.48
C ILE A 433 38.74 26.19 -0.54
N LEU A 434 37.73 27.06 -0.65
CA LEU A 434 36.51 27.04 0.16
C LEU A 434 35.31 26.81 -0.75
N LYS A 435 34.43 25.87 -0.41
CA LYS A 435 33.22 25.59 -1.19
C LYS A 435 31.98 25.56 -0.30
N LEU A 436 30.89 26.06 -0.87
CA LEU A 436 29.54 25.84 -0.38
C LEU A 436 29.07 24.49 -0.92
N GLU A 437 28.93 23.49 -0.04
CA GLU A 437 28.50 22.16 -0.47
C GLU A 437 26.99 22.14 -0.70
N GLU A 438 26.23 22.52 0.32
CA GLU A 438 24.78 22.44 0.32
C GLU A 438 24.17 23.36 1.39
N VAL A 439 22.89 23.70 1.23
CA VAL A 439 22.13 24.49 2.22
C VAL A 439 20.75 23.87 2.40
N PHE A 440 20.34 23.66 3.65
CA PHE A 440 18.95 23.31 3.99
C PHE A 440 18.24 24.47 4.68
N ILE A 441 17.00 24.71 4.28
CA ILE A 441 16.01 25.36 5.15
C ILE A 441 15.32 24.27 5.97
N VAL A 442 15.29 24.41 7.30
CA VAL A 442 14.84 23.38 8.23
C VAL A 442 13.60 23.85 8.99
N ARG A 443 12.61 22.97 9.06
CA ARG A 443 11.45 23.06 9.95
C ARG A 443 11.68 22.16 11.15
N GLU A 444 11.54 22.74 12.33
CA GLU A 444 11.59 22.01 13.59
C GLU A 444 10.17 21.62 14.01
N ARG A 445 9.90 20.32 14.14
CA ARG A 445 8.67 19.80 14.72
C ARG A 445 8.98 19.23 16.10
N ILE A 446 8.21 19.62 17.11
CA ILE A 446 8.46 19.28 18.52
C ILE A 446 7.26 18.48 19.04
N ASN A 447 7.52 17.39 19.77
CA ASN A 447 6.50 16.50 20.32
C ASN A 447 5.50 15.99 19.26
N GLU A 448 6.02 15.58 18.09
CA GLU A 448 5.20 15.02 17.02
C GLU A 448 4.68 13.63 17.43
N VAL A 449 3.41 13.37 17.15
CA VAL A 449 2.77 12.07 17.42
C VAL A 449 2.16 11.56 16.14
N HIS A 450 2.53 10.34 15.76
CA HIS A 450 1.87 9.60 14.69
C HIS A 450 0.98 8.54 15.32
N GLU A 451 -0.33 8.75 15.32
CA GLU A 451 -1.28 7.88 16.03
C GLU A 451 -1.34 6.45 15.49
N GLU A 452 -1.03 6.29 14.20
CA GLU A 452 -1.22 5.03 13.48
C GLU A 452 0.08 4.43 12.95
N ASP A 453 1.18 5.17 12.82
CA ASP A 453 2.36 4.71 12.09
C ASP A 453 3.48 4.19 13.00
N THR A 454 4.20 3.16 12.54
CA THR A 454 5.50 2.81 13.13
C THR A 454 6.64 3.40 12.31
N LEU A 455 7.40 4.29 12.93
CA LEU A 455 8.50 5.01 12.29
C LEU A 455 9.86 4.50 12.74
N VAL A 456 10.86 4.76 11.91
CA VAL A 456 12.27 4.56 12.26
C VAL A 456 13.09 5.80 11.90
N LYS A 457 13.88 6.25 12.87
CA LYS A 457 14.97 7.19 12.65
C LYS A 457 16.25 6.38 12.47
N VAL A 458 16.98 6.60 11.39
CA VAL A 458 18.30 6.02 11.16
C VAL A 458 19.31 7.15 11.04
N THR A 459 20.42 7.03 11.75
CA THR A 459 21.57 7.94 11.61
C THR A 459 22.80 7.12 11.25
N VAL A 460 23.52 7.49 10.19
CA VAL A 460 24.72 6.78 9.71
C VAL A 460 25.85 7.75 9.36
N ARG A 461 27.10 7.30 9.49
CA ARG A 461 28.25 8.01 8.96
C ARG A 461 28.41 7.73 7.46
N ALA A 462 28.40 8.77 6.64
CA ALA A 462 28.74 8.67 5.21
C ALA A 462 30.26 8.71 5.00
N THR A 463 30.74 7.97 3.99
CA THR A 463 32.15 7.94 3.57
C THR A 463 32.46 9.12 2.65
N GLU A 464 33.69 9.66 2.72
CA GLU A 464 34.14 10.93 2.11
C GLU A 464 34.19 10.99 0.56
N ALA A 465 33.88 9.90 -0.14
CA ALA A 465 33.82 9.90 -1.61
C ALA A 465 32.41 10.27 -2.10
N PRO A 466 32.27 10.98 -3.25
CA PRO A 466 30.97 11.30 -3.84
C PRO A 466 30.33 9.98 -4.26
N THR A 467 29.55 9.41 -3.36
CA THR A 467 28.80 8.19 -3.60
C THR A 467 27.50 8.69 -4.19
N GLY A 468 27.45 8.77 -5.54
CA GLY A 468 26.18 8.92 -6.25
C GLY A 468 25.16 8.01 -5.60
N ALA A 469 24.05 8.61 -5.14
CA ALA A 469 23.00 8.02 -4.31
C ALA A 469 23.27 6.56 -3.95
N ARG A 470 23.97 6.30 -2.82
CA ARG A 470 24.01 4.95 -2.26
C ARG A 470 22.56 4.45 -2.24
N GLU A 471 22.26 3.41 -3.01
CA GLU A 471 20.93 2.80 -2.99
C GLU A 471 20.62 2.46 -1.53
N ARG A 472 19.67 3.20 -0.94
CA ARG A 472 19.30 3.07 0.47
C ARG A 472 18.71 1.67 0.63
N LYS A 473 19.37 0.80 1.40
CA LYS A 473 18.97 -0.61 1.56
C LYS A 473 18.69 -0.96 3.01
N TYR A 474 18.16 -0.03 3.78
CA TYR A 474 17.73 -0.29 5.14
C TYR A 474 16.55 -1.24 5.13
N ASN A 475 16.65 -2.29 5.92
CA ASN A 475 15.61 -3.29 6.05
C ASN A 475 15.57 -3.85 7.47
N ALA A 476 14.41 -4.36 7.87
CA ALA A 476 14.25 -5.07 9.12
C ALA A 476 13.26 -6.23 8.95
N LEU A 477 13.28 -7.17 9.89
CA LEU A 477 12.23 -8.16 10.03
C LEU A 477 11.09 -7.54 10.84
N ALA A 478 9.98 -7.22 10.19
CA ALA A 478 8.82 -6.61 10.82
C ALA A 478 7.72 -7.67 11.01
N THR A 479 7.23 -7.80 12.23
CA THR A 479 6.09 -8.68 12.56
C THR A 479 4.91 -7.84 13.03
N ARG A 480 3.77 -7.90 12.33
CA ARG A 480 2.58 -7.11 12.66
C ARG A 480 1.95 -7.58 13.97
N HIS A 481 1.56 -6.62 14.81
CA HIS A 481 0.67 -6.90 15.92
C HIS A 481 -0.79 -6.82 15.49
N VAL A 482 -1.52 -7.91 15.71
CA VAL A 482 -2.93 -8.06 15.34
C VAL A 482 -3.75 -8.50 16.55
N ILE A 483 -5.07 -8.44 16.38
CA ILE A 483 -6.03 -8.96 17.36
C ILE A 483 -6.17 -10.48 17.19
N SER A 484 -6.80 -11.13 18.16
CA SER A 484 -7.07 -12.57 18.12
C SER A 484 -8.49 -12.88 18.61
N TYR A 485 -8.98 -14.09 18.36
CA TYR A 485 -10.26 -14.58 18.86
C TYR A 485 -10.05 -15.77 19.78
N ASP A 486 -10.74 -15.78 20.93
CA ASP A 486 -10.75 -16.93 21.84
C ASP A 486 -11.99 -17.79 21.61
N MET A 487 -11.78 -19.03 21.15
CA MET A 487 -12.85 -19.98 20.86
C MET A 487 -13.61 -20.46 22.12
N ASN A 488 -12.99 -20.42 23.30
CA ASN A 488 -13.63 -20.87 24.54
C ASN A 488 -14.62 -19.84 25.08
N SER A 489 -14.17 -18.58 25.16
CA SER A 489 -15.02 -17.46 25.59
C SER A 489 -15.92 -16.92 24.48
N ARG A 490 -15.65 -17.31 23.22
CA ARG A 490 -16.32 -16.83 22.00
C ARG A 490 -16.30 -15.31 21.86
N SER A 491 -15.18 -14.70 22.24
CA SER A 491 -15.02 -13.26 22.25
C SER A 491 -13.76 -12.84 21.52
N VAL A 492 -13.80 -11.66 20.90
CA VAL A 492 -12.63 -11.04 20.28
C VAL A 492 -11.76 -10.42 21.36
N ASP A 493 -10.48 -10.78 21.34
CA ASP A 493 -9.45 -10.17 22.16
C ASP A 493 -8.73 -9.09 21.36
N TYR A 494 -9.10 -7.83 21.64
CA TYR A 494 -8.54 -6.65 20.99
C TYR A 494 -7.11 -6.30 21.43
N THR A 495 -6.49 -7.11 22.29
CA THR A 495 -5.09 -6.92 22.66
C THR A 495 -4.19 -7.19 21.46
N LEU A 496 -3.43 -6.16 21.05
CA LEU A 496 -2.49 -6.27 19.93
C LEU A 496 -1.28 -7.12 20.30
N ARG A 497 -1.02 -8.18 19.51
CA ARG A 497 0.10 -9.12 19.71
C ARG A 497 0.74 -9.53 18.40
N PRO A 498 2.06 -9.81 18.36
CA PRO A 498 2.69 -10.29 17.14
C PRO A 498 2.10 -11.65 16.73
N SER A 499 1.54 -11.74 15.53
CA SER A 499 1.02 -13.00 14.98
C SER A 499 1.36 -13.16 13.50
N ARG A 500 1.46 -14.42 13.08
CA ARG A 500 1.62 -14.84 11.69
C ARG A 500 0.44 -15.68 11.20
N SER A 501 -0.60 -15.82 12.01
CA SER A 501 -1.79 -16.59 11.67
C SER A 501 -2.61 -15.89 10.59
N PHE A 502 -3.04 -16.64 9.57
CA PHE A 502 -3.98 -16.13 8.57
C PHE A 502 -5.34 -15.77 9.20
N ALA A 503 -5.79 -16.52 10.23
CA ALA A 503 -7.07 -16.26 10.89
C ALA A 503 -7.04 -14.92 11.65
N ASP A 504 -5.94 -14.64 12.38
CA ASP A 504 -5.75 -13.36 13.06
C ASP A 504 -5.62 -12.21 12.05
N ALA A 505 -4.98 -12.45 10.90
CA ALA A 505 -4.89 -11.45 9.84
C ALA A 505 -6.28 -11.11 9.28
N VAL A 506 -7.12 -12.10 8.95
CA VAL A 506 -8.50 -11.89 8.50
C VAL A 506 -9.32 -11.14 9.55
N ALA A 507 -9.28 -11.57 10.81
CA ALA A 507 -10.02 -10.93 11.90
C ALA A 507 -9.60 -9.46 12.09
N HIS A 508 -8.31 -9.18 12.06
CA HIS A 508 -7.79 -7.83 12.20
C HIS A 508 -8.14 -6.94 11.00
N THR A 509 -7.98 -7.42 9.77
CA THR A 509 -8.33 -6.66 8.57
C THR A 509 -9.83 -6.35 8.54
N TRP A 510 -10.69 -7.29 8.94
CA TRP A 510 -12.14 -7.10 8.94
C TRP A 510 -12.63 -6.16 10.04
N LEU A 511 -12.22 -6.40 11.30
CA LEU A 511 -12.75 -5.68 12.46
C LEU A 511 -12.04 -4.35 12.71
N VAL A 512 -10.72 -4.31 12.55
CA VAL A 512 -9.91 -3.13 12.89
C VAL A 512 -9.67 -2.27 11.66
N THR A 513 -9.12 -2.84 10.57
CA THR A 513 -8.79 -2.05 9.37
C THR A 513 -10.05 -1.56 8.65
N ALA A 514 -11.06 -2.42 8.49
CA ALA A 514 -12.31 -2.06 7.80
C ALA A 514 -13.44 -1.56 8.72
N GLY A 515 -13.27 -1.65 10.04
CA GLY A 515 -14.27 -1.20 11.02
C GLY A 515 -15.60 -1.94 10.95
N GLN A 516 -15.63 -3.18 10.45
CA GLN A 516 -16.86 -3.97 10.34
C GLN A 516 -17.24 -4.60 11.69
N PRO A 517 -18.54 -4.78 11.98
CA PRO A 517 -18.97 -5.36 13.24
C PRO A 517 -18.74 -6.87 13.29
N GLU A 518 -18.48 -7.41 14.48
CA GLU A 518 -18.23 -8.84 14.73
C GLU A 518 -19.36 -9.75 14.21
N SER A 519 -20.59 -9.25 14.13
CA SER A 519 -21.76 -10.01 13.64
C SER A 519 -21.74 -10.31 12.14
N THR A 520 -20.83 -9.70 11.37
CA THR A 520 -20.77 -9.84 9.90
C THR A 520 -19.76 -10.89 9.44
N ILE A 521 -19.10 -11.59 10.37
CA ILE A 521 -18.05 -12.57 10.06
C ILE A 521 -18.18 -13.80 10.98
N ASP A 522 -18.06 -14.99 10.41
CA ASP A 522 -18.02 -16.25 11.17
C ASP A 522 -16.60 -16.49 11.72
N LEU A 523 -16.28 -15.80 12.82
CA LEU A 523 -15.01 -15.95 13.52
C LEU A 523 -14.85 -17.36 14.11
N TYR A 524 -15.92 -17.98 14.60
CA TYR A 524 -15.83 -19.31 15.17
C TYR A 524 -15.48 -20.34 14.09
N GLY A 525 -16.13 -20.29 12.92
CA GLY A 525 -15.80 -21.12 11.76
C GLY A 525 -14.35 -20.92 11.31
N LEU A 526 -13.91 -19.67 11.15
CA LEU A 526 -12.54 -19.33 10.76
C LEU A 526 -11.48 -19.92 11.71
N TYR A 527 -11.64 -19.72 13.02
CA TYR A 527 -10.68 -20.20 14.00
C TYR A 527 -10.76 -21.72 14.21
N SER A 528 -11.94 -22.32 14.04
CA SER A 528 -12.06 -23.79 14.06
C SER A 528 -11.27 -24.44 12.92
N ILE A 529 -11.25 -23.81 11.73
CA ILE A 529 -10.41 -24.24 10.61
C ILE A 529 -8.94 -24.15 10.99
N TYR A 530 -8.52 -23.03 11.61
CA TYR A 530 -7.14 -22.82 12.02
C TYR A 530 -6.68 -23.85 13.07
N GLU A 531 -7.49 -24.15 14.09
CA GLU A 531 -7.16 -25.18 15.09
C GLU A 531 -7.16 -26.60 14.50
N SER A 532 -7.93 -26.85 13.44
CA SER A 532 -7.98 -28.15 12.76
C SER A 532 -6.74 -28.46 11.91
N LEU A 533 -5.86 -27.47 11.68
CA LEU A 533 -4.66 -27.62 10.86
C LEU A 533 -3.70 -28.67 11.46
N PRO A 534 -3.27 -29.69 10.68
CA PRO A 534 -2.31 -30.69 11.16
C PRO A 534 -0.97 -30.08 11.60
N ASP A 535 -0.51 -29.04 10.89
CA ASP A 535 0.69 -28.27 11.21
C ASP A 535 0.39 -26.77 11.12
N LYS A 536 0.80 -26.02 12.16
CA LYS A 536 0.61 -24.56 12.24
C LYS A 536 1.23 -23.80 11.07
N ARG A 537 2.29 -24.36 10.46
CA ARG A 537 3.01 -23.80 9.31
C ARG A 537 2.14 -23.66 8.04
N LEU A 538 1.04 -24.40 7.95
CA LEU A 538 0.05 -24.30 6.86
C LEU A 538 -0.89 -23.10 7.02
N GLY A 539 -0.95 -22.52 8.23
CA GLY A 539 -1.76 -21.34 8.54
C GLY A 539 -0.97 -20.04 8.63
N TYR A 540 0.27 -20.00 8.11
CA TYR A 540 1.07 -18.77 8.10
C TYR A 540 0.68 -17.87 6.93
N PHE A 541 0.59 -16.57 7.19
CA PHE A 541 0.37 -15.53 6.18
C PHE A 541 1.35 -14.37 6.42
N ASP A 542 2.25 -14.14 5.47
CA ASP A 542 3.26 -13.10 5.55
C ASP A 542 3.28 -12.25 4.27
N TYR A 543 2.58 -11.11 4.29
CA TYR A 543 2.42 -10.26 3.10
C TYR A 543 2.37 -8.77 3.46
N THR A 544 2.58 -7.89 2.48
CA THR A 544 2.37 -6.45 2.61
C THR A 544 1.30 -6.02 1.62
N PHE A 545 0.21 -5.45 2.10
CA PHE A 545 -0.72 -4.72 1.25
C PHE A 545 -0.27 -3.27 1.13
N ASP A 546 -0.08 -2.80 -0.08
CA ASP A 546 0.54 -1.50 -0.39
C ASP A 546 -0.14 -0.77 -1.54
N ASP A 547 -1.24 -1.33 -2.06
CA ASP A 547 -2.07 -0.80 -3.14
C ASP A 547 -3.47 -0.46 -2.61
N GLU A 548 -3.87 0.81 -2.80
CA GLU A 548 -5.18 1.33 -2.39
C GLU A 548 -6.31 0.75 -3.25
N ASP A 549 -6.01 0.34 -4.48
CA ASP A 549 -7.00 -0.16 -5.44
C ASP A 549 -7.50 -1.59 -5.08
N VAL A 550 -6.83 -2.28 -4.15
CA VAL A 550 -7.20 -3.64 -3.72
C VAL A 550 -8.32 -3.59 -2.69
N SER A 551 -9.51 -4.04 -3.12
CA SER A 551 -10.71 -4.11 -2.29
C SER A 551 -10.56 -5.01 -1.06
N LEU A 552 -11.36 -4.73 -0.02
CA LEU A 552 -11.39 -5.53 1.21
C LEU A 552 -11.64 -7.03 0.94
N GLY A 553 -12.59 -7.36 0.07
CA GLY A 553 -12.90 -8.75 -0.30
C GLY A 553 -11.69 -9.45 -0.92
N GLN A 554 -11.00 -8.79 -1.85
CA GLN A 554 -9.78 -9.33 -2.47
C GLN A 554 -8.63 -9.49 -1.48
N ARG A 555 -8.51 -8.61 -0.46
CA ARG A 555 -7.53 -8.77 0.63
C ARG A 555 -7.82 -10.02 1.44
N ILE A 556 -9.08 -10.25 1.83
CA ILE A 556 -9.48 -11.45 2.57
C ILE A 556 -9.26 -12.71 1.74
N GLU A 557 -9.68 -12.73 0.48
CA GLU A 557 -9.44 -13.85 -0.44
C GLU A 557 -7.95 -14.16 -0.57
N THR A 558 -7.11 -13.13 -0.65
CA THR A 558 -5.65 -13.28 -0.70
C THR A 558 -5.11 -13.94 0.58
N ILE A 559 -5.58 -13.51 1.75
CA ILE A 559 -5.19 -14.11 3.04
C ILE A 559 -5.64 -15.57 3.13
N CYS A 560 -6.91 -15.84 2.80
CA CYS A 560 -7.52 -17.17 2.91
C CYS A 560 -6.94 -18.18 1.91
N ASN A 561 -6.63 -17.76 0.67
CA ASN A 561 -6.10 -18.62 -0.38
C ASN A 561 -4.77 -19.28 0.02
N VAL A 562 -3.94 -18.60 0.81
CA VAL A 562 -2.66 -19.14 1.31
C VAL A 562 -2.87 -20.39 2.18
N ALA A 563 -3.96 -20.45 2.93
CA ALA A 563 -4.33 -21.59 3.79
C ALA A 563 -5.33 -22.56 3.13
N ARG A 564 -5.61 -22.40 1.82
CA ARG A 564 -6.64 -23.13 1.06
C ARG A 564 -8.05 -22.94 1.61
N VAL A 565 -8.30 -21.77 2.16
CA VAL A 565 -9.61 -21.39 2.68
C VAL A 565 -10.35 -20.60 1.60
N ILE A 566 -11.60 -20.97 1.37
CA ILE A 566 -12.54 -20.27 0.51
C ILE A 566 -13.41 -19.41 1.42
N SER A 567 -13.44 -18.11 1.15
CA SER A 567 -14.35 -17.16 1.78
C SER A 567 -15.57 -16.95 0.89
N PHE A 568 -16.77 -16.98 1.46
CA PHE A 568 -18.01 -16.74 0.74
C PHE A 568 -19.03 -16.03 1.64
N TRP A 569 -20.06 -15.45 1.02
CA TRP A 569 -21.14 -14.78 1.74
C TRP A 569 -22.29 -15.74 1.99
N ASP A 570 -22.71 -15.83 3.25
CA ASP A 570 -23.93 -16.52 3.68
C ASP A 570 -24.83 -15.52 4.41
N ASN A 571 -25.94 -15.14 3.79
CA ASN A 571 -26.96 -14.25 4.39
C ASN A 571 -26.39 -12.95 5.01
N GLY A 572 -25.34 -12.38 4.40
CA GLY A 572 -24.68 -11.16 4.88
C GLY A 572 -23.60 -11.38 5.95
N VAL A 573 -23.27 -12.63 6.26
CA VAL A 573 -22.13 -13.05 7.09
C VAL A 573 -21.05 -13.63 6.19
N LEU A 574 -19.81 -13.20 6.43
CA LEU A 574 -18.63 -13.75 5.77
C LEU A 574 -18.25 -15.09 6.42
N THR A 575 -18.38 -16.17 5.67
CA THR A 575 -18.18 -17.55 6.13
C THR A 575 -17.02 -18.19 5.39
N PHE A 576 -16.42 -19.21 6.01
CA PHE A 576 -15.20 -19.85 5.54
C PHE A 576 -15.36 -21.35 5.46
N THR A 577 -14.79 -21.95 4.41
CA THR A 577 -14.58 -23.40 4.34
C THR A 577 -13.18 -23.69 3.85
N ARG A 578 -12.59 -24.78 4.30
CA ARG A 578 -11.27 -25.21 3.84
C ARG A 578 -11.39 -26.34 2.85
N GLU A 579 -10.56 -26.31 1.83
CA GLU A 579 -10.40 -27.39 0.86
C GLU A 579 -9.67 -28.57 1.50
N GLU A 580 -10.45 -29.55 1.95
CA GLU A 580 -9.99 -30.82 2.53
C GLU A 580 -11.05 -31.92 2.33
N GLU A 581 -10.66 -33.17 2.54
CA GLU A 581 -11.53 -34.33 2.41
C GLU A 581 -12.82 -34.18 3.23
N LYS A 582 -13.96 -34.30 2.55
CA LYS A 582 -15.29 -34.33 3.15
C LYS A 582 -15.76 -35.78 3.26
N LYS A 583 -16.18 -36.18 4.47
CA LYS A 583 -16.68 -37.55 4.73
C LYS A 583 -18.12 -37.76 4.28
N TYR A 584 -18.94 -36.73 4.45
CA TYR A 584 -20.38 -36.81 4.24
C TYR A 584 -20.80 -35.77 3.20
N PRO A 585 -21.65 -36.14 2.23
CA PRO A 585 -22.21 -35.18 1.29
C PRO A 585 -23.28 -34.31 1.98
N SER A 586 -23.21 -33.01 1.75
CA SER A 586 -24.14 -32.00 2.28
C SER A 586 -25.51 -32.05 1.60
N GLY A 587 -25.59 -32.57 0.37
CA GLY A 587 -26.85 -32.66 -0.35
C GLY A 587 -26.82 -33.65 -1.52
N THR A 588 -28.00 -34.12 -1.91
CA THR A 588 -28.21 -35.00 -3.07
C THR A 588 -29.19 -34.35 -4.05
N PHE A 589 -28.76 -34.21 -5.31
CA PHE A 589 -29.54 -33.63 -6.39
C PHE A 589 -29.83 -34.66 -7.48
N ASN A 590 -31.12 -34.78 -7.82
CA ASN A 590 -31.63 -35.63 -8.88
C ASN A 590 -32.84 -34.96 -9.55
N ARG A 591 -33.47 -35.62 -10.53
CA ARG A 591 -34.65 -35.10 -11.24
C ARG A 591 -35.79 -34.60 -10.33
N ALA A 592 -35.88 -35.04 -9.08
CA ALA A 592 -36.94 -34.63 -8.16
C ALA A 592 -36.70 -33.23 -7.55
N ASN A 593 -35.47 -32.70 -7.56
CA ASN A 593 -35.13 -31.37 -7.05
C ASN A 593 -34.25 -30.53 -7.99
N THR A 594 -33.98 -31.02 -9.18
CA THR A 594 -33.40 -30.23 -10.28
C THR A 594 -34.50 -29.85 -11.27
N THR A 595 -34.33 -28.69 -11.90
CA THR A 595 -35.17 -28.31 -13.03
C THR A 595 -34.65 -28.95 -14.31
N GLY A 596 -35.51 -29.07 -15.33
CA GLY A 596 -35.08 -29.53 -16.66
C GLY A 596 -34.20 -28.53 -17.42
N ASN A 597 -33.96 -27.35 -16.85
CA ASN A 597 -33.16 -26.28 -17.43
C ASN A 597 -31.77 -26.22 -16.76
N GLY A 598 -30.78 -25.68 -17.46
CA GLY A 598 -29.47 -25.36 -16.86
C GLY A 598 -28.55 -26.54 -16.57
N PHE A 599 -28.95 -27.78 -16.89
CA PHE A 599 -28.08 -28.95 -16.80
C PHE A 599 -27.01 -28.91 -17.91
N SER A 600 -25.74 -28.92 -17.52
CA SER A 600 -24.61 -29.01 -18.43
C SER A 600 -23.49 -29.81 -17.78
N LEU A 601 -22.89 -30.72 -18.54
CA LEU A 601 -21.73 -31.50 -18.14
C LEU A 601 -20.59 -31.21 -19.11
N SER A 602 -19.46 -30.72 -18.59
CA SER A 602 -18.29 -30.33 -19.37
C SER A 602 -17.11 -31.22 -19.02
N TYR A 603 -16.34 -31.58 -20.05
CA TYR A 603 -15.19 -32.48 -19.95
C TYR A 603 -13.94 -31.81 -20.50
N ASP A 604 -12.90 -31.71 -19.67
CA ASP A 604 -11.61 -31.20 -20.07
C ASP A 604 -10.71 -32.34 -20.58
N MET A 605 -10.59 -32.43 -21.90
CA MET A 605 -9.74 -33.44 -22.55
C MET A 605 -8.27 -33.04 -22.49
N THR A 606 -7.37 -34.01 -22.26
CA THR A 606 -5.93 -33.77 -22.33
C THR A 606 -5.49 -33.53 -23.76
N MET A 607 -5.27 -32.26 -24.10
CA MET A 607 -4.65 -31.87 -25.36
C MET A 607 -3.12 -31.96 -25.25
N PRO A 608 -2.37 -32.19 -26.36
CA PRO A 608 -0.91 -32.12 -26.35
C PRO A 608 -0.33 -30.76 -25.90
N SER A 609 -1.15 -29.70 -25.94
CA SER A 609 -0.86 -28.36 -25.45
C SER A 609 -1.39 -28.08 -24.04
N GLY A 610 -2.07 -29.04 -23.40
CA GLY A 610 -2.59 -28.90 -22.05
C GLY A 610 -1.48 -28.81 -21.00
N ASN A 611 -1.87 -28.48 -19.78
CA ASN A 611 -0.93 -28.36 -18.67
C ASN A 611 -0.36 -29.75 -18.32
N ASP A 612 0.96 -29.89 -18.29
CA ASP A 612 1.68 -31.14 -17.98
C ASP A 612 2.35 -31.12 -16.60
N GLY A 613 2.18 -30.02 -15.85
CA GLY A 613 2.58 -29.92 -14.47
C GLY A 613 2.17 -28.60 -13.83
N VAL A 614 2.77 -28.30 -12.67
CA VAL A 614 2.44 -27.15 -11.83
C VAL A 614 3.73 -26.43 -11.44
N GLU A 615 3.71 -25.10 -11.53
CA GLU A 615 4.77 -24.22 -11.06
C GLU A 615 4.19 -23.26 -10.02
N ILE A 616 4.60 -23.42 -8.76
CA ILE A 616 4.21 -22.54 -7.65
C ILE A 616 5.29 -21.49 -7.42
N GLU A 617 4.91 -20.22 -7.47
CA GLU A 617 5.74 -19.08 -7.06
C GLU A 617 5.46 -18.70 -5.59
N TYR A 618 6.50 -18.65 -4.77
CA TYR A 618 6.46 -18.17 -3.38
C TYR A 618 7.72 -17.36 -3.03
N VAL A 619 7.72 -16.64 -1.90
CA VAL A 619 8.87 -15.82 -1.49
C VAL A 619 9.68 -16.55 -0.44
N ASN A 620 10.97 -16.82 -0.70
CA ASN A 620 11.81 -17.50 0.28
C ASN A 620 12.18 -16.55 1.44
N PRO A 621 11.97 -16.93 2.71
CA PRO A 621 12.17 -16.06 3.85
C PRO A 621 13.66 -15.76 4.13
N LYS A 622 14.57 -16.62 3.69
CA LYS A 622 16.02 -16.45 3.88
C LYS A 622 16.62 -15.47 2.88
N THR A 623 16.29 -15.63 1.60
CA THR A 623 16.86 -14.82 0.51
C THR A 623 16.01 -13.60 0.17
N ASN A 624 14.78 -13.53 0.69
CA ASN A 624 13.77 -12.53 0.34
C ASN A 624 13.55 -12.38 -1.17
N LYS A 625 13.57 -13.50 -1.90
CA LYS A 625 13.41 -13.54 -3.36
C LYS A 625 12.37 -14.56 -3.77
N LYS A 626 11.76 -14.32 -4.94
CA LYS A 626 10.85 -15.27 -5.60
C LYS A 626 11.57 -16.59 -5.85
N THR A 627 10.95 -17.68 -5.41
CA THR A 627 11.41 -19.06 -5.59
C THR A 627 10.27 -19.85 -6.21
N TYR A 628 10.61 -20.81 -7.07
CA TYR A 628 9.65 -21.58 -7.83
C TYR A 628 9.77 -23.06 -7.48
N LEU A 629 8.67 -23.69 -7.09
CA LEU A 629 8.55 -25.15 -7.01
C LEU A 629 7.96 -25.67 -8.31
N LYS A 630 8.64 -26.63 -8.93
CA LYS A 630 8.25 -27.15 -10.24
C LYS A 630 8.04 -28.65 -10.14
N TYR A 631 6.81 -29.07 -10.39
CA TYR A 631 6.46 -30.47 -10.46
C TYR A 631 5.93 -30.79 -11.86
N ARG A 632 6.10 -32.05 -12.27
CA ARG A 632 5.57 -32.61 -13.51
C ARG A 632 5.04 -34.01 -13.27
N ILE A 633 4.10 -34.46 -14.10
CA ILE A 633 3.66 -35.85 -14.14
C ILE A 633 4.55 -36.62 -15.14
N GLU A 634 5.21 -37.69 -14.70
CA GLU A 634 6.01 -38.60 -15.51
C GLU A 634 5.67 -40.04 -15.11
N ASP A 635 5.30 -40.90 -16.06
CA ASP A 635 4.90 -42.30 -15.81
C ASP A 635 3.85 -42.47 -14.68
N ASN A 636 2.80 -41.63 -14.68
CA ASN A 636 1.77 -41.56 -13.64
C ASN A 636 2.29 -41.30 -12.22
N LYS A 637 3.47 -40.69 -12.09
CA LYS A 637 4.05 -40.26 -10.83
C LYS A 637 4.36 -38.77 -10.86
N ILE A 638 4.18 -38.12 -9.71
CA ILE A 638 4.57 -36.72 -9.51
C ILE A 638 6.08 -36.70 -9.27
N VAL A 639 6.81 -35.98 -10.12
CA VAL A 639 8.26 -35.81 -10.01
C VAL A 639 8.63 -34.32 -9.91
N ASN A 640 9.63 -34.00 -9.10
CA ASN A 640 10.16 -32.64 -8.98
C ASN A 640 11.10 -32.34 -10.16
N LYS A 641 10.48 -31.98 -11.29
CA LYS A 641 11.15 -31.59 -12.55
C LYS A 641 10.32 -30.49 -13.23
N PRO A 642 10.95 -29.61 -14.02
CA PRO A 642 10.22 -28.63 -14.80
C PRO A 642 9.30 -29.29 -15.83
N ALA A 643 8.05 -28.81 -15.88
CA ALA A 643 7.06 -29.19 -16.88
C ALA A 643 7.27 -28.40 -18.19
N LYS A 644 6.76 -28.90 -19.32
CA LYS A 644 6.87 -28.23 -20.62
C LYS A 644 5.88 -27.07 -20.73
N ASN A 645 4.66 -27.28 -20.24
CA ASN A 645 3.55 -26.34 -20.14
C ASN A 645 3.01 -26.38 -18.70
N PRO A 646 3.69 -25.76 -17.72
CA PRO A 646 3.22 -25.74 -16.34
C PRO A 646 2.01 -24.82 -16.15
N ASN A 647 1.05 -25.25 -15.33
CA ASN A 647 0.08 -24.35 -14.71
C ASN A 647 0.81 -23.47 -13.68
N LYS A 648 0.89 -22.16 -13.94
CA LYS A 648 1.63 -21.21 -13.10
C LYS A 648 0.70 -20.57 -12.09
N ILE A 649 1.00 -20.74 -10.81
CA ILE A 649 0.20 -20.20 -9.71
C ILE A 649 1.11 -19.40 -8.78
N THR A 650 0.73 -18.15 -8.52
CA THR A 650 1.42 -17.28 -7.56
C THR A 650 0.66 -17.26 -6.25
N ILE A 651 1.32 -17.59 -5.15
CA ILE A 651 0.73 -17.59 -3.81
C ILE A 651 1.23 -16.37 -3.05
N HIS A 652 0.49 -15.26 -3.15
CA HIS A 652 0.76 -14.04 -2.40
C HIS A 652 0.65 -14.33 -0.90
N GLY A 653 1.68 -13.97 -0.11
CA GLY A 653 1.70 -14.20 1.33
C GLY A 653 2.29 -15.53 1.80
N CYS A 654 2.67 -16.43 0.88
CA CYS A 654 3.38 -17.66 1.23
C CYS A 654 4.89 -17.41 1.34
N ARG A 655 5.43 -17.51 2.56
CA ARG A 655 6.86 -17.41 2.84
C ARG A 655 7.47 -18.68 3.44
N ASN A 656 6.88 -19.84 3.13
CA ASN A 656 7.31 -21.14 3.63
C ASN A 656 7.26 -22.21 2.53
N GLU A 657 8.34 -22.97 2.39
CA GLU A 657 8.42 -24.07 1.43
C GLU A 657 7.46 -25.23 1.74
N TYR A 658 7.17 -25.50 3.02
CA TYR A 658 6.23 -26.56 3.42
C TYR A 658 4.80 -26.29 2.93
N GLN A 659 4.34 -25.05 3.06
CA GLN A 659 3.02 -24.61 2.60
C GLN A 659 2.96 -24.53 1.07
N ALA A 660 4.04 -24.08 0.42
CA ALA A 660 4.14 -24.06 -1.03
C ALA A 660 4.14 -25.48 -1.64
N THR A 661 4.82 -26.43 -0.99
CA THR A 661 4.85 -27.85 -1.39
C THR A 661 3.47 -28.49 -1.24
N ASP A 662 2.82 -28.23 -0.10
CA ASP A 662 1.45 -28.64 0.15
C ASP A 662 0.54 -28.18 -1.01
N ARG A 663 0.48 -26.86 -1.31
CA ARG A 663 -0.33 -26.34 -2.42
C ARG A 663 0.06 -26.94 -3.78
N ALA A 664 1.36 -27.11 -4.06
CA ALA A 664 1.82 -27.70 -5.32
C ALA A 664 1.29 -29.12 -5.54
N LEU A 665 1.29 -29.96 -4.50
CA LEU A 665 0.80 -31.33 -4.58
C LEU A 665 -0.72 -31.41 -4.70
N LEU A 666 -1.46 -30.53 -4.03
CA LEU A 666 -2.91 -30.40 -4.21
C LEU A 666 -3.28 -30.03 -5.65
N GLU A 667 -2.59 -29.04 -6.24
CA GLU A 667 -2.85 -28.63 -7.63
C GLU A 667 -2.45 -29.71 -8.64
N MET A 668 -1.49 -30.57 -8.29
CA MET A 668 -1.16 -31.75 -9.09
C MET A 668 -2.26 -32.81 -9.04
N ASP A 669 -2.77 -33.12 -7.86
CA ASP A 669 -3.91 -34.03 -7.72
C ASP A 669 -5.13 -33.49 -8.46
N ARG A 670 -5.39 -32.17 -8.35
CA ARG A 670 -6.44 -31.49 -9.11
C ARG A 670 -6.26 -31.68 -10.62
N LEU A 671 -5.05 -31.47 -11.14
CA LEU A 671 -4.76 -31.64 -12.57
C LEU A 671 -4.95 -33.09 -13.07
N ILE A 672 -4.74 -34.08 -12.20
CA ILE A 672 -4.93 -35.50 -12.51
C ILE A 672 -6.41 -35.87 -12.45
N HIS A 673 -7.09 -35.51 -11.35
CA HIS A 673 -8.37 -36.07 -10.95
C HIS A 673 -9.58 -35.17 -11.21
N GLN A 674 -9.42 -33.87 -11.37
CA GLN A 674 -10.53 -32.93 -11.55
C GLN A 674 -10.64 -32.50 -13.01
N ARG A 675 -11.37 -33.27 -13.83
CA ARG A 675 -11.48 -33.07 -15.28
C ARG A 675 -12.89 -32.82 -15.77
N MET A 676 -13.86 -32.97 -14.88
CA MET A 676 -15.27 -32.74 -15.18
C MET A 676 -15.81 -31.59 -14.36
N SER A 677 -16.72 -30.83 -14.95
CA SER A 677 -17.55 -29.84 -14.25
C SER A 677 -19.01 -30.00 -14.64
N ILE A 678 -19.88 -29.76 -13.66
CA ILE A 678 -21.32 -29.87 -13.81
C ILE A 678 -21.97 -28.54 -13.42
N SER A 679 -22.96 -28.13 -14.19
CA SER A 679 -23.85 -27.02 -13.88
C SER A 679 -25.25 -27.57 -13.78
N VAL A 680 -25.95 -27.28 -12.69
CA VAL A 680 -27.35 -27.68 -12.48
C VAL A 680 -28.17 -26.51 -11.92
N GLN A 681 -29.43 -26.42 -12.34
CA GLN A 681 -30.40 -25.52 -11.73
C GLN A 681 -31.30 -26.33 -10.80
N THR A 682 -31.25 -25.99 -9.51
CA THR A 682 -31.92 -26.70 -8.41
C THR A 682 -33.09 -25.89 -7.88
N LEU A 683 -34.06 -26.56 -7.27
CA LEU A 683 -35.15 -25.93 -6.52
C LEU A 683 -34.62 -25.34 -5.20
N ALA A 684 -35.51 -25.02 -4.26
CA ALA A 684 -35.16 -24.44 -2.96
C ALA A 684 -34.13 -25.25 -2.15
N ASP A 685 -33.99 -26.56 -2.42
CA ASP A 685 -32.96 -27.40 -1.78
C ASP A 685 -31.52 -26.92 -2.06
N GLY A 686 -31.29 -26.17 -3.14
CA GLY A 686 -29.98 -25.60 -3.46
C GLY A 686 -29.52 -24.49 -2.51
N ASP A 687 -30.42 -23.94 -1.70
CA ASP A 687 -30.06 -22.90 -0.73
C ASP A 687 -29.12 -23.42 0.36
N TYR A 688 -29.28 -24.70 0.75
CA TYR A 688 -28.58 -25.34 1.87
C TYR A 688 -27.15 -25.79 1.57
N VAL A 689 -26.67 -25.63 0.33
CA VAL A 689 -25.29 -25.99 -0.05
C VAL A 689 -24.46 -24.75 -0.31
N TYR A 690 -23.18 -24.81 0.04
CA TYR A 690 -22.25 -23.67 -0.09
C TYR A 690 -20.99 -24.06 -0.88
N PRO A 691 -20.25 -23.08 -1.42
CA PRO A 691 -18.96 -23.35 -2.04
C PRO A 691 -18.05 -24.18 -1.13
N GLY A 692 -17.42 -25.21 -1.66
CA GLY A 692 -16.57 -26.17 -0.95
C GLY A 692 -17.32 -27.36 -0.30
N ASP A 693 -18.64 -27.42 -0.41
CA ASP A 693 -19.41 -28.59 0.03
C ASP A 693 -19.35 -29.75 -0.98
N LEU A 694 -19.34 -30.97 -0.44
CA LEU A 694 -19.47 -32.19 -1.22
C LEU A 694 -20.96 -32.45 -1.47
N ILE A 695 -21.35 -32.59 -2.74
CA ILE A 695 -22.72 -32.91 -3.14
C ILE A 695 -22.73 -34.16 -4.03
N ILE A 696 -23.85 -34.88 -4.03
CA ILE A 696 -24.12 -35.96 -4.98
C ILE A 696 -25.05 -35.41 -6.05
N VAL A 697 -24.68 -35.52 -7.32
CA VAL A 697 -25.54 -35.16 -8.44
C VAL A 697 -25.65 -36.36 -9.37
N ALA A 698 -26.87 -36.90 -9.50
CA ALA A 698 -27.14 -37.98 -10.43
C ALA A 698 -27.29 -37.41 -11.85
N ASP A 699 -26.51 -37.94 -12.80
CA ASP A 699 -26.69 -37.63 -14.21
C ASP A 699 -28.01 -38.21 -14.68
N THR A 700 -28.88 -37.29 -15.07
CA THR A 700 -30.22 -37.55 -15.53
C THR A 700 -30.24 -38.30 -16.87
N TYR A 701 -29.21 -38.17 -17.68
CA TYR A 701 -29.12 -38.78 -19.01
C TYR A 701 -28.37 -40.12 -19.02
N ASP A 702 -27.68 -40.47 -17.93
CA ASP A 702 -27.03 -41.75 -17.78
C ASP A 702 -28.02 -42.83 -17.30
N LYS A 703 -28.04 -43.97 -17.99
CA LYS A 703 -28.93 -45.10 -17.65
C LYS A 703 -28.36 -45.96 -16.51
N ASN A 704 -27.06 -45.88 -16.25
CA ASN A 704 -26.41 -46.61 -15.17
C ASN A 704 -26.67 -45.95 -13.80
N GLN A 705 -27.07 -44.69 -13.83
CA GLN A 705 -27.38 -43.85 -12.68
C GLN A 705 -28.90 -43.79 -12.50
N GLN A 706 -29.41 -44.44 -11.46
CA GLN A 706 -30.84 -44.49 -11.19
C GLN A 706 -31.16 -43.65 -9.96
N ALA A 707 -32.16 -42.79 -10.05
CA ALA A 707 -32.51 -41.88 -8.98
C ALA A 707 -34.00 -41.58 -8.98
N GLY A 708 -34.54 -41.20 -7.83
CA GLY A 708 -35.95 -40.88 -7.67
C GLY A 708 -36.27 -40.45 -6.25
N TYR A 709 -37.51 -40.67 -5.83
CA TYR A 709 -37.98 -40.44 -4.47
C TYR A 709 -38.69 -41.67 -3.87
N ILE A 710 -38.68 -41.72 -2.54
CA ILE A 710 -39.30 -42.79 -1.76
C ILE A 710 -40.80 -42.52 -1.61
N VAL A 711 -41.60 -43.55 -1.91
CA VAL A 711 -43.06 -43.52 -1.79
C VAL A 711 -43.53 -44.17 -0.50
N GLU A 712 -42.81 -45.19 -0.02
CA GLU A 712 -43.17 -45.91 1.20
C GLU A 712 -41.93 -46.61 1.79
N ARG A 713 -41.91 -46.77 3.12
CA ARG A 713 -40.93 -47.59 3.84
C ARG A 713 -41.65 -48.54 4.79
N ILE A 714 -41.35 -49.83 4.69
CA ILE A 714 -41.80 -50.88 5.64
C ILE A 714 -40.56 -51.62 6.14
N GLY A 715 -40.07 -51.25 7.33
CA GLY A 715 -38.81 -51.75 7.87
C GLY A 715 -37.64 -51.41 6.94
N ASN A 716 -36.96 -52.44 6.43
CA ASN A 716 -35.84 -52.32 5.48
C ASN A 716 -36.26 -52.38 4.00
N GLN A 717 -37.56 -52.44 3.73
CA GLN A 717 -38.10 -52.42 2.37
C GLN A 717 -38.52 -50.99 2.00
N PHE A 718 -37.97 -50.49 0.90
CA PHE A 718 -38.26 -49.17 0.35
C PHE A 718 -39.01 -49.32 -0.97
N SER A 719 -40.10 -48.59 -1.14
CA SER A 719 -40.86 -48.49 -2.39
C SER A 719 -40.52 -47.18 -3.08
N THR A 720 -40.26 -47.21 -4.38
CA THR A 720 -39.76 -46.08 -5.17
C THR A 720 -40.77 -45.63 -6.23
N ASN A 721 -40.69 -44.37 -6.65
CA ASN A 721 -41.54 -43.84 -7.71
C ASN A 721 -41.14 -44.38 -9.11
N GLU A 722 -39.86 -44.66 -9.33
CA GLU A 722 -39.34 -45.22 -10.58
C GLU A 722 -38.95 -46.69 -10.44
N LYS A 723 -38.89 -47.38 -11.58
CA LYS A 723 -38.45 -48.78 -11.65
C LYS A 723 -36.95 -48.84 -11.41
N VAL A 724 -36.51 -49.71 -10.51
CA VAL A 724 -35.10 -49.96 -10.22
C VAL A 724 -34.64 -51.23 -10.92
N ALA A 725 -33.69 -51.10 -11.84
CA ALA A 725 -33.01 -52.21 -12.51
C ALA A 725 -31.74 -52.57 -11.73
N PHE A 726 -31.57 -53.85 -11.40
CA PHE A 726 -30.36 -54.36 -10.75
C PHE A 726 -29.48 -55.07 -11.77
N ASP A 727 -28.26 -54.58 -11.92
CA ASP A 727 -27.19 -55.20 -12.72
C ASP A 727 -25.93 -55.30 -11.85
N GLY A 728 -25.74 -56.48 -11.24
CA GLY A 728 -24.66 -56.71 -10.27
C GLY A 728 -24.93 -56.14 -8.87
N GLU A 729 -23.85 -55.87 -8.13
CA GLU A 729 -23.93 -55.29 -6.79
C GLU A 729 -24.21 -53.79 -6.86
N MET A 730 -25.29 -53.35 -6.22
CA MET A 730 -25.70 -51.95 -6.17
C MET A 730 -25.73 -51.42 -4.75
N PHE A 731 -25.48 -50.12 -4.65
CA PHE A 731 -25.49 -49.37 -3.41
C PHE A 731 -26.44 -48.18 -3.54
N VAL A 732 -27.09 -47.82 -2.45
CA VAL A 732 -28.07 -46.73 -2.38
C VAL A 732 -27.68 -45.71 -1.31
N CYS A 733 -27.91 -44.43 -1.62
CA CYS A 733 -27.92 -43.33 -0.66
C CYS A 733 -29.33 -42.73 -0.63
N ILE A 734 -29.85 -42.40 0.56
CA ILE A 734 -31.18 -41.80 0.74
C ILE A 734 -31.04 -40.47 1.49
N THR A 735 -31.95 -39.52 1.24
CA THR A 735 -32.04 -38.30 2.06
C THR A 735 -33.06 -38.44 3.19
N ASP A 736 -32.70 -37.99 4.39
CA ASP A 736 -33.63 -37.89 5.53
C ASP A 736 -34.66 -36.74 5.33
N HIS A 737 -35.52 -36.53 6.33
CA HIS A 737 -36.53 -35.46 6.33
C HIS A 737 -35.96 -34.03 6.34
N LEU A 738 -34.68 -33.86 6.70
CA LEU A 738 -33.95 -32.59 6.67
C LEU A 738 -33.14 -32.41 5.37
N GLY A 739 -33.09 -33.43 4.52
CA GLY A 739 -32.33 -33.43 3.27
C GLY A 739 -30.89 -33.95 3.40
N ASN A 740 -30.44 -34.37 4.60
CA ASN A 740 -29.11 -34.94 4.79
C ASN A 740 -29.03 -36.30 4.12
N THR A 741 -27.90 -36.55 3.47
CA THR A 741 -27.70 -37.80 2.73
C THR A 741 -27.06 -38.86 3.62
N THR A 742 -27.63 -40.07 3.61
CA THR A 742 -27.09 -41.21 4.35
C THR A 742 -25.75 -41.69 3.79
N GLU A 743 -25.06 -42.53 4.56
CA GLU A 743 -23.98 -43.36 4.02
C GLU A 743 -24.50 -44.33 2.93
N ARG A 744 -23.56 -45.02 2.30
CA ARG A 744 -23.84 -45.97 1.22
C ARG A 744 -24.27 -47.30 1.83
N PHE A 745 -25.46 -47.77 1.49
CA PHE A 745 -25.96 -49.08 1.92
C PHE A 745 -26.09 -50.02 0.74
N LYS A 746 -25.79 -51.31 0.95
CA LYS A 746 -25.99 -52.34 -0.07
C LYS A 746 -27.50 -52.50 -0.34
N ALA A 747 -27.88 -52.42 -1.61
CA ALA A 747 -29.27 -52.56 -2.04
C ALA A 747 -29.48 -53.93 -2.70
N ILE A 748 -30.58 -54.58 -2.36
CA ILE A 748 -30.98 -55.89 -2.89
C ILE A 748 -32.34 -55.74 -3.59
N PRO A 749 -32.56 -56.41 -4.75
CA PRO A 749 -33.84 -56.38 -5.43
C PRO A 749 -34.95 -56.98 -4.57
N ARG A 750 -36.12 -56.37 -4.64
CA ARG A 750 -37.36 -56.93 -4.12
C ARG A 750 -37.89 -58.03 -5.05
N SER A 751 -38.40 -59.12 -4.49
CA SER A 751 -38.97 -60.22 -5.27
C SER A 751 -40.42 -59.98 -5.69
N ASP A 752 -41.11 -59.07 -5.00
CA ASP A 752 -42.52 -58.76 -5.19
C ASP A 752 -42.78 -57.63 -6.20
N THR A 753 -41.84 -56.68 -6.35
CA THR A 753 -41.99 -55.54 -7.25
C THR A 753 -40.65 -55.07 -7.81
N ALA A 754 -40.68 -54.46 -9.01
CA ALA A 754 -39.53 -53.77 -9.59
C ALA A 754 -39.45 -52.28 -9.17
N TYR A 755 -40.40 -51.80 -8.37
CA TYR A 755 -40.47 -50.42 -7.84
C TYR A 755 -40.03 -50.37 -6.38
N GLY A 756 -38.82 -50.87 -6.10
CA GLY A 756 -38.28 -50.82 -4.75
C GLY A 756 -37.04 -51.66 -4.54
N PHE A 757 -36.45 -51.51 -3.36
CA PHE A 757 -35.23 -52.20 -2.95
C PHE A 757 -35.27 -52.53 -1.45
N ILE A 758 -34.38 -53.44 -1.04
CA ILE A 758 -34.15 -53.80 0.36
C ILE A 758 -32.75 -53.32 0.75
N ALA A 759 -32.66 -52.52 1.81
CA ALA A 759 -31.39 -52.00 2.34
C ALA A 759 -31.45 -51.88 3.86
N ASP A 760 -30.36 -52.20 4.55
CA ASP A 760 -30.27 -52.15 6.02
C ASP A 760 -29.90 -50.75 6.52
N ILE A 761 -30.77 -49.78 6.19
CA ILE A 761 -30.60 -48.38 6.53
C ILE A 761 -31.17 -48.15 7.94
N PRO A 762 -30.47 -47.41 8.82
CA PRO A 762 -30.99 -47.05 10.14
C PRO A 762 -32.40 -46.43 10.09
N ASP A 763 -33.11 -46.47 11.21
CA ASP A 763 -34.42 -45.81 11.30
C ASP A 763 -34.21 -44.29 11.23
N ILE A 764 -34.50 -43.74 10.06
CA ILE A 764 -34.38 -42.33 9.72
C ILE A 764 -35.76 -41.86 9.31
N GLN A 765 -36.15 -40.67 9.78
CA GLN A 765 -37.42 -40.08 9.38
C GLN A 765 -37.33 -39.64 7.93
N LEU A 766 -38.32 -40.06 7.12
CA LEU A 766 -38.41 -39.74 5.70
C LEU A 766 -39.59 -38.81 5.43
N ASN A 767 -39.43 -37.92 4.46
CA ASN A 767 -40.54 -37.17 3.90
C ASN A 767 -41.20 -38.00 2.80
N ILE A 768 -42.46 -38.39 2.98
CA ILE A 768 -43.24 -39.08 1.96
C ILE A 768 -44.21 -38.08 1.35
N TYR A 769 -44.16 -37.92 0.03
CA TYR A 769 -45.00 -36.96 -0.69
C TYR A 769 -46.49 -37.31 -0.52
N ASP A 770 -47.26 -36.39 0.05
CA ASP A 770 -48.70 -36.54 0.29
C ASP A 770 -49.56 -35.61 -0.59
N GLY A 771 -48.92 -34.74 -1.38
CA GLY A 771 -49.58 -33.76 -2.25
C GLY A 771 -50.28 -32.60 -1.52
N MET A 772 -50.15 -32.50 -0.19
CA MET A 772 -50.77 -31.44 0.61
C MET A 772 -49.77 -30.77 1.57
N ASN A 773 -49.18 -31.52 2.51
CA ASN A 773 -48.31 -30.99 3.56
C ASN A 773 -46.82 -31.25 3.29
N VAL A 774 -46.50 -32.30 2.54
CA VAL A 774 -45.14 -32.71 2.22
C VAL A 774 -44.93 -32.60 0.72
N GLN A 775 -44.27 -31.51 0.29
CA GLN A 775 -43.98 -31.25 -1.12
C GLN A 775 -42.59 -31.74 -1.56
N SER A 776 -41.63 -31.86 -0.65
CA SER A 776 -40.27 -32.34 -0.93
C SER A 776 -40.06 -33.74 -0.33
N PRO A 777 -40.23 -34.82 -1.12
CA PRO A 777 -40.03 -36.18 -0.62
C PRO A 777 -38.55 -36.52 -0.43
N SER A 778 -38.29 -37.50 0.43
CA SER A 778 -36.98 -38.13 0.58
C SER A 778 -36.55 -38.79 -0.73
N ARG A 779 -35.32 -38.52 -1.13
CA ARG A 779 -34.74 -38.86 -2.43
C ARG A 779 -33.84 -40.07 -2.28
N TYR A 780 -33.66 -40.82 -3.37
CA TYR A 780 -32.65 -41.87 -3.44
C TYR A 780 -31.82 -41.76 -4.70
N VAL A 781 -30.58 -42.24 -4.61
CA VAL A 781 -29.69 -42.49 -5.74
C VAL A 781 -29.12 -43.89 -5.56
N ILE A 782 -29.24 -44.73 -6.60
CA ILE A 782 -28.80 -46.12 -6.61
C ILE A 782 -27.98 -46.41 -7.88
N SER A 783 -26.79 -46.99 -7.69
CA SER A 783 -25.92 -47.42 -8.78
C SER A 783 -24.89 -48.45 -8.28
N ASN A 784 -24.01 -48.90 -9.18
CA ASN A 784 -22.80 -49.61 -8.76
C ASN A 784 -21.81 -48.66 -8.05
N ILE A 785 -20.77 -49.20 -7.43
CA ILE A 785 -19.80 -48.40 -6.64
C ILE A 785 -19.04 -47.37 -7.48
N VAL A 786 -18.67 -47.73 -8.72
CA VAL A 786 -17.88 -46.87 -9.62
C VAL A 786 -18.69 -45.65 -10.06
N GLU A 787 -19.94 -45.87 -10.43
CA GLU A 787 -20.89 -44.79 -10.76
C GLU A 787 -21.23 -43.95 -9.54
N MET A 788 -21.31 -44.54 -8.35
CA MET A 788 -21.62 -43.75 -7.16
C MET A 788 -20.45 -42.86 -6.73
N ASP A 789 -19.22 -43.18 -7.15
CA ASP A 789 -18.06 -42.31 -7.00
C ASP A 789 -18.04 -41.21 -8.08
N SER A 790 -18.48 -41.48 -9.31
CA SER A 790 -18.54 -40.48 -10.41
C SER A 790 -19.61 -39.40 -10.18
N MET A 791 -20.61 -39.66 -9.33
CA MET A 791 -21.65 -38.69 -8.96
C MET A 791 -21.24 -37.68 -7.88
N ARG A 792 -19.99 -37.73 -7.38
CA ARG A 792 -19.52 -36.84 -6.30
C ARG A 792 -18.92 -35.56 -6.89
N TRP A 793 -19.39 -34.42 -6.40
CA TRP A 793 -18.97 -33.11 -6.88
C TRP A 793 -18.69 -32.16 -5.70
N ILE A 794 -17.72 -31.24 -5.85
CA ILE A 794 -17.53 -30.11 -4.95
C ILE A 794 -18.18 -28.87 -5.56
N VAL A 795 -19.02 -28.20 -4.79
CA VAL A 795 -19.62 -26.92 -5.18
C VAL A 795 -18.51 -25.88 -5.35
N SER A 796 -18.44 -25.27 -6.53
CA SER A 796 -17.51 -24.19 -6.84
C SER A 796 -18.17 -22.82 -6.76
N ASP A 797 -19.44 -22.72 -7.19
CA ASP A 797 -20.22 -21.47 -7.17
C ASP A 797 -21.71 -21.76 -6.97
N LYS A 798 -22.42 -20.84 -6.30
CA LYS A 798 -23.87 -20.87 -6.08
C LYS A 798 -24.45 -19.49 -6.39
N LYS A 799 -25.49 -19.46 -7.24
CA LYS A 799 -26.19 -18.21 -7.60
C LYS A 799 -27.71 -18.36 -7.43
N PRO A 800 -28.36 -17.49 -6.63
CA PRO A 800 -29.82 -17.45 -6.56
C PRO A 800 -30.40 -16.82 -7.83
N ASN A 801 -31.49 -17.39 -8.35
CA ASN A 801 -32.24 -16.88 -9.50
C ASN A 801 -33.49 -16.13 -9.05
N ALA A 802 -34.02 -15.26 -9.91
CA ALA A 802 -35.19 -14.43 -9.61
C ALA A 802 -36.50 -15.24 -9.41
N ASP A 803 -36.52 -16.50 -9.84
CA ASP A 803 -37.65 -17.43 -9.74
C ASP A 803 -37.62 -18.29 -8.47
N GLY A 804 -36.66 -18.06 -7.56
CA GLY A 804 -36.48 -18.84 -6.33
C GLY A 804 -35.73 -20.17 -6.53
N THR A 805 -35.17 -20.41 -7.72
CA THR A 805 -34.25 -21.54 -7.98
C THR A 805 -32.79 -21.12 -7.74
N TYR A 806 -31.89 -22.11 -7.67
CA TYR A 806 -30.46 -21.88 -7.48
C TYR A 806 -29.66 -22.54 -8.58
N SER A 807 -28.78 -21.77 -9.22
CA SER A 807 -27.78 -22.30 -10.16
C SER A 807 -26.52 -22.68 -9.40
N ILE A 808 -26.17 -23.96 -9.46
CA ILE A 808 -24.98 -24.53 -8.82
C ILE A 808 -24.00 -24.94 -9.90
N THR A 809 -22.77 -24.49 -9.78
CA THR A 809 -21.62 -25.01 -10.55
C THR A 809 -20.75 -25.81 -9.63
N ALA A 810 -20.40 -27.02 -10.02
CA ALA A 810 -19.58 -27.92 -9.24
C ALA A 810 -18.52 -28.61 -10.11
N SER A 811 -17.46 -29.08 -9.48
CA SER A 811 -16.32 -29.73 -10.11
C SER A 811 -16.12 -31.12 -9.52
N GLU A 812 -15.54 -32.02 -10.31
CA GLU A 812 -15.35 -33.43 -9.92
C GLU A 812 -14.64 -33.53 -8.57
N TYR A 813 -15.19 -34.37 -7.68
CA TYR A 813 -14.65 -34.54 -6.34
C TYR A 813 -13.40 -35.42 -6.36
N PHE A 814 -12.37 -34.99 -5.63
CA PHE A 814 -11.28 -35.84 -5.21
C PHE A 814 -11.00 -35.63 -3.72
N SER A 815 -10.52 -36.68 -3.04
CA SER A 815 -10.20 -36.61 -1.60
C SER A 815 -8.92 -35.81 -1.35
N ALA A 816 -9.06 -34.48 -1.25
CA ALA A 816 -7.95 -33.60 -0.91
C ALA A 816 -7.40 -33.92 0.50
N LYS A 817 -6.11 -34.24 0.59
CA LYS A 817 -5.47 -34.55 1.88
C LYS A 817 -5.41 -33.31 2.78
N LYS A 818 -5.55 -33.54 4.10
CA LYS A 818 -5.39 -32.48 5.12
C LYS A 818 -4.00 -31.85 5.13
N ASP A 819 -2.98 -32.66 4.83
CA ASP A 819 -1.59 -32.26 4.61
C ASP A 819 -0.99 -33.20 3.55
N TYR A 820 -0.42 -32.63 2.49
CA TYR A 820 0.19 -33.39 1.40
C TYR A 820 1.66 -33.75 1.65
N ASN A 821 2.28 -33.20 2.69
CA ASN A 821 3.68 -33.44 3.00
C ASN A 821 3.91 -34.73 3.83
N VAL A 822 2.85 -35.38 4.31
CA VAL A 822 2.88 -36.53 5.23
C VAL A 822 2.64 -37.86 4.53
#